data_AF-A0A2M6XSW7-F1
#
_entry.id   AF-A0A2M6XSW7-F1
#
_cell.length_a   1.000
_cell.length_b   1.000
_cell.length_c   1.000
_cell.angle_alpha   90.00
_cell.angle_beta   90.00
_cell.angle_gamma   90.00
#
_symmetry.space_group_name_H-M   'P 1'
#
loop_
_entity.id
_entity.type
_entity.pdbx_description
1 polymer ?
#
loop_
_entity_poly.entity_id
_entity_poly.type
_entity_poly.pdbx_seq_one_letter_code
_entity_poly.pdbx_strand_id
1 'polypeptide(L)'
;MAFFHPKETYAYITLSLAVISFIAIGFLICDFIGLTALISDSFYAYINKDVQVGRVVGQSTASDPIARTCWNSAKGACYPRRSFLHFGTAPAEWYAKFDLVANGSPGAREAKAINPNMYLINIGIDWNVEAFKDHKSESWYLNGVHGESLDVYGGTPQSDITMFCPAIENQRYNQYIAAATAELLGDIYDGVFNQGTWGKPIGSTGEFIGTKDTTGIDMDRNCVANGGSKNPGSRDANDCNDWYEHSETWLRQTWQGGIKFTIDNLRSTIGSQAIFINNNGGIRPDEFPYIDNYFSQVNGEYQEHIQSISSFTYLKEAMDKWLNQGRQPHMSMLGANPSGNKDNFEFVRFFLGVSLLGQVYFETGAGNDHHFVHYYDELDINLGYPSGNAVQIRNTGQNGRGVWVRFFDNGAVIVNTDSRDTTVSQIDLDDVSGYNGPYYRFNGGQKSTFNNGQPFTSVTLKGRALSGNQYVGDSIILVKQPTTMVTDIIIDDSEFNTSPGSEPAQLSAEWKFHVCSGGGDAAMQCSCDLTEDYWSQNCRSWQNLFGLSWNTAHGGMVVFTPTINVPGNYAVYEWHGKIKNQTMASNVSYAVNYAAGGSQTFTINQEENIGQWNKLGVFNLASGTGNKVILSASGADGTVVADAIRFVYQGNHGNIKGPSAPLETCSDQSGSI
;
A
#
# COMPACT_ATOMS: atom_id res chain seq x y z
N MET A 1 -17.29 -49.81 -11.79
CA MET A 1 -15.92 -50.19 -11.40
C MET A 1 -15.10 -48.91 -11.16
N ALA A 2 -15.01 -48.47 -9.90
CA ALA A 2 -13.78 -48.37 -9.07
C ALA A 2 -12.50 -47.73 -9.71
N PHE A 3 -11.70 -46.78 -9.15
CA PHE A 3 -11.39 -46.33 -7.77
C PHE A 3 -10.73 -44.90 -7.73
N PHE A 4 -11.15 -44.04 -6.77
CA PHE A 4 -10.42 -43.11 -5.83
C PHE A 4 -9.55 -41.93 -6.34
N HIS A 5 -9.59 -40.70 -5.79
CA HIS A 5 -9.46 -40.23 -4.37
C HIS A 5 -10.01 -38.76 -4.15
N PRO A 6 -9.97 -38.12 -2.96
CA PRO A 6 -11.17 -37.66 -2.22
C PRO A 6 -11.40 -36.13 -2.14
N LYS A 7 -12.66 -35.73 -1.87
CA LYS A 7 -13.02 -34.43 -1.29
C LYS A 7 -13.08 -34.57 0.24
N GLU A 8 -12.35 -33.74 0.97
CA GLU A 8 -12.53 -33.60 2.41
C GLU A 8 -13.91 -33.00 2.73
N THR A 9 -14.58 -33.61 3.70
CA THR A 9 -15.90 -33.20 4.21
C THR A 9 -15.70 -32.64 5.61
N TYR A 10 -16.03 -31.36 5.82
CA TYR A 10 -16.13 -30.79 7.16
C TYR A 10 -17.41 -31.29 7.84
N ALA A 11 -17.27 -31.86 9.04
CA ALA A 11 -18.39 -32.36 9.84
C ALA A 11 -19.08 -31.20 10.59
N TYR A 12 -20.37 -30.98 10.35
CA TYR A 12 -21.21 -30.16 11.22
C TYR A 12 -21.65 -31.00 12.43
N ILE A 13 -21.36 -30.54 13.65
CA ILE A 13 -21.90 -31.10 14.89
C ILE A 13 -23.19 -30.37 15.24
N THR A 14 -24.35 -31.00 15.04
CA THR A 14 -25.62 -30.56 15.64
C THR A 14 -25.75 -31.13 17.06
N LEU A 15 -25.71 -30.25 18.07
CA LEU A 15 -26.00 -30.61 19.47
C LEU A 15 -27.52 -30.62 19.72
N SER A 16 -28.02 -31.65 20.39
CA SER A 16 -29.44 -31.77 20.72
C SER A 16 -29.84 -30.84 21.87
N LEU A 17 -31.10 -30.37 21.87
CA LEU A 17 -31.69 -29.53 22.92
C LEU A 17 -31.56 -30.13 24.33
N ALA A 18 -31.45 -31.45 24.44
CA ALA A 18 -31.22 -32.16 25.70
C ALA A 18 -29.82 -31.89 26.28
N VAL A 19 -28.79 -31.75 25.43
CA VAL A 19 -27.42 -31.46 25.86
C VAL A 19 -27.28 -29.99 26.30
N ILE A 20 -27.94 -29.07 25.59
CA ILE A 20 -27.99 -27.65 25.96
C ILE A 20 -28.68 -27.46 27.32
N SER A 21 -29.75 -28.23 27.57
CA SER A 21 -30.48 -28.20 28.84
C SER A 21 -29.65 -28.78 30.00
N PHE A 22 -28.85 -29.81 29.75
CA PHE A 22 -27.93 -30.39 30.76
C PHE A 22 -26.80 -29.43 31.13
N ILE A 23 -26.28 -28.68 30.17
CA ILE A 23 -25.25 -27.66 30.38
C ILE A 23 -25.82 -26.49 31.21
N ALA A 24 -27.02 -26.00 30.88
CA ALA A 24 -27.67 -24.92 31.61
C ALA A 24 -27.98 -25.29 33.08
N ILE A 25 -28.42 -26.53 33.34
CA ILE A 25 -28.66 -27.04 34.70
C ILE A 25 -27.33 -27.21 35.46
N GLY A 26 -26.24 -27.59 34.77
CA GLY A 26 -24.90 -27.66 35.35
C GLY A 26 -24.38 -26.31 35.84
N PHE A 27 -24.60 -25.23 35.07
CA PHE A 27 -24.21 -23.87 35.48
C PHE A 27 -25.01 -23.37 36.70
N LEU A 28 -26.32 -23.61 36.74
CA LEU A 28 -27.18 -23.25 37.87
C LEU A 28 -26.80 -23.97 39.17
N ILE A 29 -26.36 -25.24 39.07
CA ILE A 29 -25.89 -25.99 40.24
C ILE A 29 -24.52 -25.46 40.69
N CYS A 30 -23.60 -25.13 39.78
CA CYS A 30 -22.26 -24.63 40.14
C CYS A 30 -22.28 -23.23 40.78
N ASP A 31 -23.22 -22.36 40.38
CA ASP A 31 -23.48 -21.08 41.05
C ASP A 31 -24.00 -21.26 42.48
N PHE A 32 -24.81 -22.28 42.73
CA PHE A 32 -25.46 -22.51 44.03
C PHE A 32 -24.48 -23.06 45.11
N ILE A 33 -23.38 -23.69 44.70
CA ILE A 33 -22.33 -24.24 45.60
C ILE A 33 -21.02 -23.45 45.58
N GLY A 34 -20.98 -22.29 44.92
CA GLY A 34 -19.82 -21.37 44.98
C GLY A 34 -18.57 -21.88 44.27
N LEU A 35 -18.72 -22.73 43.26
CA LEU A 35 -17.62 -23.39 42.53
C LEU A 35 -17.31 -22.73 41.17
N THR A 36 -17.87 -21.56 40.87
CA THR A 36 -17.71 -20.85 39.60
C THR A 36 -16.26 -20.54 39.24
N ALA A 37 -15.39 -20.32 40.22
CA ALA A 37 -13.98 -20.00 39.96
C ALA A 37 -13.12 -21.21 39.54
N LEU A 38 -13.62 -22.46 39.67
CA LEU A 38 -12.85 -23.67 39.35
C LEU A 38 -13.20 -24.27 37.98
N ILE A 39 -14.30 -23.83 37.36
CA ILE A 39 -14.75 -24.36 36.06
C ILE A 39 -14.43 -23.40 34.90
N SER A 40 -14.13 -22.12 35.16
CA SER A 40 -13.69 -21.18 34.11
C SER A 40 -12.40 -21.64 33.45
N ASP A 41 -11.40 -22.04 34.24
CA ASP A 41 -10.04 -22.19 33.72
C ASP A 41 -9.86 -23.45 32.88
N SER A 42 -10.61 -24.51 33.19
CA SER A 42 -10.58 -25.76 32.41
C SER A 42 -11.50 -25.73 31.19
N PHE A 43 -12.55 -24.91 31.19
CA PHE A 43 -13.44 -24.75 30.04
C PHE A 43 -12.89 -23.76 29.00
N TYR A 44 -12.18 -22.71 29.44
CA TYR A 44 -11.39 -21.84 28.54
C TYR A 44 -10.21 -22.60 27.90
N ALA A 45 -9.65 -23.61 28.56
CA ALA A 45 -8.62 -24.47 27.99
C ALA A 45 -9.13 -25.42 26.87
N TYR A 46 -10.42 -25.74 26.83
CA TYR A 46 -10.97 -26.68 25.82
C TYR A 46 -11.48 -25.98 24.55
N ILE A 47 -11.80 -24.68 24.61
CA ILE A 47 -12.12 -23.86 23.42
C ILE A 47 -10.84 -23.35 22.73
N ASN A 48 -9.68 -23.35 23.42
CA ASN A 48 -8.38 -22.93 22.88
C ASN A 48 -7.61 -24.04 22.13
N LYS A 49 -8.28 -24.87 21.34
CA LYS A 49 -7.64 -25.92 20.55
C LYS A 49 -7.04 -25.45 19.21
N ASP A 50 -6.82 -24.14 19.05
CA ASP A 50 -6.02 -23.54 17.98
C ASP A 50 -4.60 -23.11 18.43
N VAL A 51 -4.17 -23.53 19.63
CA VAL A 51 -2.79 -23.33 20.09
C VAL A 51 -1.99 -24.63 19.92
N GLN A 52 -1.69 -24.99 18.67
CA GLN A 52 -0.55 -25.85 18.32
C GLN A 52 0.33 -25.26 17.20
N VAL A 53 0.26 -23.95 17.00
CA VAL A 53 1.38 -23.15 16.48
C VAL A 53 1.38 -21.87 17.30
N GLY A 54 2.30 -21.75 18.26
CA GLY A 54 2.27 -20.72 19.29
C GLY A 54 2.33 -19.31 18.72
N ARG A 55 1.19 -18.64 18.63
CA ARG A 55 1.07 -17.19 18.55
C ARG A 55 0.16 -16.77 19.68
N VAL A 56 0.73 -16.14 20.71
CA VAL A 56 -0.04 -15.62 21.85
C VAL A 56 -0.91 -14.48 21.31
N VAL A 57 -2.20 -14.75 21.20
CA VAL A 57 -3.24 -13.76 20.96
C VAL A 57 -3.30 -12.84 22.19
N GLY A 58 -3.13 -11.53 21.96
CA GLY A 58 -3.56 -10.53 22.94
C GLY A 58 -2.57 -10.20 24.06
N GLN A 59 -1.30 -9.98 23.74
CA GLN A 59 -0.59 -8.84 24.32
C GLN A 59 -0.21 -7.91 23.19
N SER A 60 -0.99 -6.83 23.01
CA SER A 60 -0.41 -5.64 22.40
C SER A 60 0.76 -5.27 23.30
N THR A 61 1.99 -5.48 22.85
CA THR A 61 3.09 -4.75 23.46
C THR A 61 2.70 -3.29 23.29
N ALA A 62 2.50 -2.60 24.41
CA ALA A 62 2.09 -1.20 24.45
C ALA A 62 3.18 -0.24 23.93
N SER A 63 3.99 -0.70 22.96
CA SER A 63 5.25 -0.10 22.56
C SER A 63 5.41 0.12 21.06
N ASP A 64 4.35 -0.01 20.24
CA ASP A 64 4.45 0.30 18.80
C ASP A 64 3.24 1.12 18.28
N PRO A 65 3.41 2.39 17.86
CA PRO A 65 2.31 3.33 17.59
C PRO A 65 1.59 3.11 16.24
N ILE A 66 1.56 1.88 15.73
CA ILE A 66 1.25 1.55 14.32
C ILE A 66 -0.12 2.03 13.81
N ALA A 67 -1.12 2.22 14.66
CA ALA A 67 -2.45 2.67 14.24
C ALA A 67 -2.78 4.09 14.76
N ARG A 68 -3.05 5.02 13.83
CA ARG A 68 -3.74 6.27 14.18
C ARG A 68 -5.11 5.93 14.76
N THR A 69 -5.40 6.46 15.94
CA THR A 69 -6.66 6.18 16.64
C THR A 69 -7.83 7.06 16.16
N CYS A 70 -7.59 8.04 15.27
CA CYS A 70 -8.66 8.90 14.76
C CYS A 70 -9.41 8.26 13.59
N TRP A 71 -10.63 7.81 13.89
CA TRP A 71 -11.58 7.25 12.93
C TRP A 71 -12.98 7.79 13.19
N ASN A 72 -13.76 7.95 12.12
CA ASN A 72 -15.16 8.33 12.19
C ASN A 72 -15.96 7.48 11.22
N SER A 73 -17.04 6.86 11.67
CA SER A 73 -17.84 5.95 10.85
C SER A 73 -18.44 6.60 9.59
N ALA A 74 -18.69 7.91 9.59
CA ALA A 74 -19.21 8.63 8.44
C ALA A 74 -18.12 9.25 7.55
N LYS A 75 -16.95 9.56 8.12
CA LYS A 75 -15.85 10.26 7.42
C LYS A 75 -14.62 9.39 7.15
N GLY A 76 -14.60 8.14 7.62
CA GLY A 76 -13.45 7.25 7.56
C GLY A 76 -12.25 7.75 8.38
N ALA A 77 -11.05 7.36 7.92
CA ALA A 77 -9.78 7.77 8.51
C ALA A 77 -9.57 9.29 8.44
N CYS A 78 -8.94 9.81 9.50
CA CYS A 78 -8.44 11.17 9.56
C CYS A 78 -7.28 11.41 8.58
N TYR A 79 -6.85 12.67 8.43
CA TYR A 79 -5.85 13.07 7.44
C TYR A 79 -4.42 13.17 8.01
N PRO A 80 -3.38 12.94 7.19
CA PRO A 80 -3.43 12.32 5.86
C PRO A 80 -3.94 10.88 5.86
N ARG A 81 -4.55 10.46 4.75
CA ARG A 81 -5.05 9.10 4.53
C ARG A 81 -4.02 8.32 3.72
N ARG A 82 -3.57 7.20 4.27
CA ARG A 82 -2.46 6.40 3.72
C ARG A 82 -3.00 5.17 3.02
N SER A 83 -2.53 4.92 1.81
CA SER A 83 -2.83 3.67 1.10
C SER A 83 -1.58 2.87 0.76
N PHE A 84 -1.79 1.59 0.45
CA PHE A 84 -0.78 0.75 -0.16
C PHE A 84 -1.46 -0.30 -1.08
N LEU A 85 -1.38 -0.09 -2.39
CA LEU A 85 -1.56 -1.15 -3.39
C LEU A 85 -0.29 -1.99 -3.44
N HIS A 86 -0.40 -3.31 -3.30
CA HIS A 86 0.79 -4.15 -3.22
C HIS A 86 0.69 -5.46 -3.98
N PHE A 87 1.60 -5.69 -4.95
CA PHE A 87 1.80 -6.98 -5.63
C PHE A 87 2.86 -7.84 -4.93
N GLY A 88 2.60 -8.21 -3.68
CA GLY A 88 3.54 -9.00 -2.89
C GLY A 88 3.03 -9.32 -1.51
N THR A 89 3.97 -9.62 -0.61
CA THR A 89 3.66 -9.86 0.79
C THR A 89 4.69 -9.17 1.67
N ALA A 90 4.20 -8.44 2.66
CA ALA A 90 4.98 -7.81 3.71
C ALA A 90 4.52 -8.34 5.08
N PRO A 91 5.33 -8.17 6.14
CA PRO A 91 4.89 -8.42 7.51
C PRO A 91 3.61 -7.66 7.86
N ALA A 92 2.76 -8.28 8.69
CA ALA A 92 1.42 -7.76 9.01
C ALA A 92 1.46 -6.37 9.68
N GLU A 93 2.48 -6.12 10.51
CA GLU A 93 2.67 -4.85 11.19
C GLU A 93 3.02 -3.72 10.23
N TRP A 94 3.62 -4.02 9.07
CA TRP A 94 3.85 -3.03 8.02
C TRP A 94 2.54 -2.57 7.39
N TYR A 95 1.69 -3.52 6.98
CA TYR A 95 0.38 -3.21 6.42
C TYR A 95 -0.54 -2.48 7.40
N ALA A 96 -0.45 -2.79 8.69
CA ALA A 96 -1.27 -2.16 9.71
C ALA A 96 -1.02 -0.65 9.86
N LYS A 97 0.09 -0.11 9.32
CA LYS A 97 0.38 1.33 9.25
C LYS A 97 -0.49 2.09 8.25
N PHE A 98 -1.22 1.41 7.38
CA PHE A 98 -2.00 2.03 6.31
C PHE A 98 -3.49 2.01 6.63
N ASP A 99 -4.21 3.02 6.14
CA ASP A 99 -5.64 3.17 6.36
C ASP A 99 -6.46 2.42 5.29
N LEU A 100 -5.84 2.12 4.14
CA LEU A 100 -6.36 1.33 3.03
C LEU A 100 -5.23 0.47 2.45
N VAL A 101 -5.40 -0.85 2.45
CA VAL A 101 -4.48 -1.78 1.78
C VAL A 101 -5.24 -2.54 0.71
N ALA A 102 -4.75 -2.49 -0.53
CA ALA A 102 -5.23 -3.32 -1.62
C ALA A 102 -4.23 -4.46 -1.84
N ASN A 103 -4.53 -5.65 -1.32
CA ASN A 103 -3.63 -6.82 -1.34
C ASN A 103 -4.38 -8.13 -0.99
N GLY A 104 -3.94 -9.25 -1.55
CA GLY A 104 -4.53 -10.58 -1.32
C GLY A 104 -3.71 -11.53 -0.43
N SER A 105 -2.60 -11.09 0.17
CA SER A 105 -1.65 -11.95 0.88
C SER A 105 -2.09 -12.25 2.32
N PRO A 106 -1.57 -13.33 2.95
CA PRO A 106 -1.79 -13.61 4.37
C PRO A 106 -1.40 -12.44 5.28
N GLY A 107 -0.25 -11.79 5.02
CA GLY A 107 0.22 -10.65 5.83
C GLY A 107 -0.77 -9.50 5.90
N ALA A 108 -1.43 -9.16 4.78
CA ALA A 108 -2.45 -8.11 4.77
C ALA A 108 -3.73 -8.52 5.53
N ARG A 109 -4.12 -9.80 5.49
CA ARG A 109 -5.24 -10.31 6.28
C ARG A 109 -4.94 -10.32 7.78
N GLU A 110 -3.73 -10.71 8.16
CA GLU A 110 -3.26 -10.68 9.55
C GLU A 110 -3.20 -9.24 10.10
N ALA A 111 -2.87 -8.26 9.24
CA ALA A 111 -2.83 -6.85 9.62
C ALA A 111 -4.17 -6.32 10.14
N LYS A 112 -5.30 -6.87 9.68
CA LYS A 112 -6.65 -6.50 10.15
C LYS A 112 -6.84 -6.79 11.65
N ALA A 113 -6.15 -7.77 12.21
CA ALA A 113 -6.16 -8.03 13.65
C ALA A 113 -5.38 -6.96 14.45
N ILE A 114 -4.37 -6.34 13.84
CA ILE A 114 -3.55 -5.28 14.43
C ILE A 114 -4.25 -3.92 14.28
N ASN A 115 -4.80 -3.64 13.10
CA ASN A 115 -5.55 -2.42 12.79
C ASN A 115 -6.96 -2.78 12.24
N PRO A 116 -7.97 -2.98 13.11
CA PRO A 116 -9.31 -3.34 12.67
C PRO A 116 -10.04 -2.23 11.90
N ASN A 117 -9.55 -0.98 11.98
CA ASN A 117 -10.14 0.17 11.29
C ASN A 117 -9.60 0.37 9.87
N MET A 118 -8.54 -0.34 9.45
CA MET A 118 -8.06 -0.27 8.07
C MET A 118 -9.11 -0.82 7.11
N TYR A 119 -9.17 -0.29 5.89
CA TYR A 119 -9.85 -0.97 4.79
C TYR A 119 -8.89 -1.97 4.16
N LEU A 120 -9.29 -3.24 4.12
CA LEU A 120 -8.58 -4.29 3.41
C LEU A 120 -9.38 -4.65 2.15
N ILE A 121 -8.83 -4.31 1.00
CA ILE A 121 -9.45 -4.48 -0.30
C ILE A 121 -8.73 -5.61 -1.03
N ASN A 122 -9.47 -6.57 -1.57
CA ASN A 122 -8.84 -7.57 -2.43
C ASN A 122 -8.38 -6.90 -3.72
N ILE A 123 -7.09 -7.07 -4.07
CA ILE A 123 -6.46 -6.42 -5.24
C ILE A 123 -7.08 -6.80 -6.59
N GLY A 124 -7.89 -7.87 -6.58
CA GLY A 124 -8.78 -8.32 -7.63
C GLY A 124 -8.14 -8.69 -8.95
N ILE A 125 -8.88 -8.49 -10.06
CA ILE A 125 -8.59 -9.07 -11.38
C ILE A 125 -8.47 -7.95 -12.42
N ASP A 126 -7.52 -8.06 -13.34
CA ASP A 126 -7.43 -7.21 -14.54
C ASP A 126 -8.50 -7.57 -15.58
N TRP A 127 -9.44 -6.65 -15.82
CA TRP A 127 -10.55 -6.86 -16.76
C TRP A 127 -10.14 -6.81 -18.23
N ASN A 128 -8.96 -6.26 -18.56
CA ASN A 128 -8.43 -6.29 -19.92
C ASN A 128 -7.78 -7.63 -20.24
N VAL A 129 -7.14 -8.30 -19.28
CA VAL A 129 -6.34 -9.50 -19.57
C VAL A 129 -6.54 -10.68 -18.65
N GLU A 130 -6.74 -10.45 -17.36
CA GLU A 130 -6.60 -11.49 -16.34
C GLU A 130 -7.85 -12.34 -16.14
N ALA A 131 -7.73 -13.53 -15.55
CA ALA A 131 -6.72 -14.61 -15.65
C ALA A 131 -6.92 -15.58 -14.48
N PHE A 132 -7.56 -16.70 -14.76
CA PHE A 132 -6.91 -17.97 -14.46
C PHE A 132 -6.58 -18.57 -15.82
N LYS A 133 -5.29 -18.71 -16.14
CA LYS A 133 -4.79 -19.18 -17.45
C LYS A 133 -5.41 -20.52 -17.87
N ASP A 134 -5.96 -21.28 -16.93
CA ASP A 134 -6.50 -22.61 -17.18
C ASP A 134 -7.99 -22.62 -17.61
N HIS A 135 -8.69 -21.47 -17.63
CA HIS A 135 -10.15 -21.44 -17.83
C HIS A 135 -10.72 -20.36 -18.76
N LYS A 136 -9.90 -19.51 -19.40
CA LYS A 136 -10.42 -18.49 -20.33
C LYS A 136 -10.57 -19.07 -21.74
N SER A 137 -11.79 -19.04 -22.27
CA SER A 137 -12.03 -19.42 -23.66
C SER A 137 -11.39 -18.42 -24.61
N GLU A 138 -10.67 -18.89 -25.63
CA GLU A 138 -10.15 -18.03 -26.71
C GLU A 138 -11.27 -17.28 -27.45
N SER A 139 -12.50 -17.79 -27.38
CA SER A 139 -13.67 -17.10 -27.94
C SER A 139 -14.04 -15.81 -27.21
N TRP A 140 -13.46 -15.54 -26.04
CA TRP A 140 -13.65 -14.30 -25.28
C TRP A 140 -12.56 -13.25 -25.54
N TYR A 141 -11.63 -13.50 -26.47
CA TYR A 141 -10.67 -12.48 -26.86
C TYR A 141 -11.32 -11.45 -27.78
N LEU A 142 -10.84 -10.21 -27.66
CA LEU A 142 -11.12 -9.15 -28.60
C LEU A 142 -10.43 -9.47 -29.92
N ASN A 143 -11.21 -9.52 -30.99
CA ASN A 143 -10.73 -9.94 -32.29
C ASN A 143 -10.35 -8.75 -33.18
N GLY A 144 -9.35 -9.00 -34.03
CA GLY A 144 -9.12 -8.25 -35.24
C GLY A 144 -10.01 -8.73 -36.40
N VAL A 145 -10.04 -7.95 -37.49
CA VAL A 145 -10.84 -8.22 -38.71
C VAL A 145 -10.51 -9.56 -39.37
N HIS A 146 -9.31 -10.12 -39.15
CA HIS A 146 -8.93 -11.43 -39.68
C HIS A 146 -9.11 -12.56 -38.66
N GLY A 147 -9.71 -12.29 -37.50
CA GLY A 147 -9.95 -13.24 -36.42
C GLY A 147 -8.75 -13.48 -35.50
N GLU A 148 -7.66 -12.73 -35.67
CA GLU A 148 -6.53 -12.67 -34.76
C GLU A 148 -6.92 -12.04 -33.41
N SER A 149 -6.21 -12.37 -32.33
CA SER A 149 -6.36 -11.65 -31.06
C SER A 149 -5.66 -10.30 -31.11
N LEU A 150 -6.27 -9.30 -30.47
CA LEU A 150 -5.62 -8.02 -30.21
C LEU A 150 -4.90 -8.07 -28.87
N ASP A 151 -3.58 -8.07 -28.91
CA ASP A 151 -2.75 -8.30 -27.74
C ASP A 151 -2.36 -7.00 -27.02
N VAL A 152 -2.28 -7.06 -25.69
CA VAL A 152 -1.81 -6.02 -24.77
C VAL A 152 -0.66 -6.56 -23.91
N TYR A 153 0.01 -5.71 -23.12
CA TYR A 153 1.05 -6.09 -22.14
C TYR A 153 2.11 -7.09 -22.66
N GLY A 154 2.63 -6.87 -23.87
CA GLY A 154 3.70 -7.69 -24.43
C GLY A 154 3.28 -9.03 -25.03
N GLY A 155 2.02 -9.17 -25.48
CA GLY A 155 1.55 -10.33 -26.25
C GLY A 155 0.40 -11.11 -25.60
N THR A 156 -0.34 -10.49 -24.67
CA THR A 156 -1.48 -11.11 -23.99
C THR A 156 -2.80 -10.66 -24.65
N PRO A 157 -3.63 -11.57 -25.18
CA PRO A 157 -4.91 -11.22 -25.79
C PRO A 157 -5.83 -10.40 -24.88
N GLN A 158 -6.30 -9.24 -25.35
CA GLN A 158 -7.31 -8.45 -24.65
C GLN A 158 -8.63 -9.22 -24.59
N SER A 159 -9.33 -9.16 -23.47
CA SER A 159 -10.70 -9.66 -23.33
C SER A 159 -11.71 -8.77 -24.03
N ASP A 160 -12.73 -9.38 -24.64
CA ASP A 160 -13.90 -8.70 -25.18
C ASP A 160 -14.94 -8.46 -24.07
N ILE A 161 -14.96 -7.25 -23.49
CA ILE A 161 -15.93 -6.89 -22.44
C ILE A 161 -17.31 -6.48 -23.01
N THR A 162 -17.45 -6.43 -24.32
CA THR A 162 -18.66 -5.92 -24.98
C THR A 162 -19.83 -6.90 -24.88
N MET A 163 -21.01 -6.44 -25.27
CA MET A 163 -22.19 -7.30 -25.40
C MET A 163 -22.13 -8.22 -26.64
N PHE A 164 -21.17 -8.02 -27.54
CA PHE A 164 -20.93 -8.89 -28.69
C PHE A 164 -20.10 -10.12 -28.36
N CYS A 165 -19.39 -10.11 -27.21
CA CYS A 165 -18.65 -11.26 -26.73
C CYS A 165 -19.54 -12.52 -26.75
N PRO A 166 -19.08 -13.62 -27.38
CA PRO A 166 -19.81 -14.88 -27.41
C PRO A 166 -20.09 -15.42 -26.01
N ALA A 167 -21.27 -16.02 -25.83
CA ALA A 167 -21.57 -16.78 -24.64
C ALA A 167 -20.98 -18.18 -24.75
N ILE A 168 -20.18 -18.57 -23.76
CA ILE A 168 -19.68 -19.93 -23.55
C ILE A 168 -20.40 -20.48 -22.32
N GLU A 169 -21.01 -21.66 -22.43
CA GLU A 169 -21.81 -22.27 -21.34
C GLU A 169 -22.88 -21.31 -20.76
N ASN A 170 -23.51 -20.50 -21.62
CA ASN A 170 -24.50 -19.47 -21.29
C ASN A 170 -23.98 -18.23 -20.53
N GLN A 171 -22.66 -17.99 -20.53
CA GLN A 171 -22.05 -16.82 -19.90
C GLN A 171 -21.14 -16.07 -20.89
N ARG A 172 -21.24 -14.74 -20.95
CA ARG A 172 -20.26 -13.89 -21.64
C ARG A 172 -19.13 -13.50 -20.70
N TYR A 173 -18.00 -13.06 -21.25
CA TYR A 173 -16.87 -12.58 -20.45
C TYR A 173 -17.26 -11.51 -19.43
N ASN A 174 -18.05 -10.52 -19.83
CA ASN A 174 -18.46 -9.41 -18.96
C ASN A 174 -19.37 -9.82 -17.78
N GLN A 175 -20.05 -10.97 -17.88
CA GLN A 175 -20.79 -11.61 -16.78
C GLN A 175 -19.85 -12.44 -15.89
N TYR A 176 -18.95 -13.19 -16.52
CA TYR A 176 -17.95 -14.00 -15.83
C TYR A 176 -17.06 -13.15 -14.94
N ILE A 177 -16.48 -12.08 -15.50
CA ILE A 177 -15.51 -11.25 -14.78
C ILE A 177 -16.16 -10.48 -13.62
N ALA A 178 -17.44 -10.10 -13.76
CA ALA A 178 -18.20 -9.50 -12.66
C ALA A 178 -18.39 -10.50 -11.50
N ALA A 179 -18.77 -11.74 -11.80
CA ALA A 179 -18.94 -12.79 -10.79
C ALA A 179 -17.61 -13.16 -10.13
N ALA A 180 -16.55 -13.39 -10.93
CA ALA A 180 -15.21 -13.70 -10.43
C ALA A 180 -14.65 -12.58 -9.54
N THR A 181 -14.87 -11.31 -9.92
CA THR A 181 -14.49 -10.17 -9.07
C THR A 181 -15.29 -10.14 -7.77
N ALA A 182 -16.59 -10.46 -7.80
CA ALA A 182 -17.43 -10.50 -6.61
C ALA A 182 -17.03 -11.61 -5.62
N GLU A 183 -16.62 -12.78 -6.12
CA GLU A 183 -16.17 -13.91 -5.29
C GLU A 183 -14.94 -13.56 -4.44
N LEU A 184 -14.10 -12.64 -4.91
CA LEU A 184 -12.89 -12.19 -4.19
C LEU A 184 -13.19 -11.39 -2.92
N LEU A 185 -14.42 -10.87 -2.77
CA LEU A 185 -14.84 -10.18 -1.54
C LEU A 185 -14.71 -11.11 -0.33
N GLY A 186 -15.19 -12.35 -0.45
CA GLY A 186 -15.21 -13.32 0.65
C GLY A 186 -15.74 -12.74 1.97
N ASP A 187 -15.28 -13.32 3.09
CA ASP A 187 -15.70 -12.90 4.44
C ASP A 187 -14.70 -11.94 5.12
N ILE A 188 -13.49 -11.77 4.53
CA ILE A 188 -12.37 -11.07 5.17
C ILE A 188 -12.16 -9.66 4.60
N TYR A 189 -12.51 -9.42 3.33
CA TYR A 189 -12.24 -8.14 2.68
C TYR A 189 -13.43 -7.18 2.85
N ASP A 190 -13.12 -5.89 3.00
CA ASP A 190 -14.12 -4.82 3.06
C ASP A 190 -14.60 -4.42 1.65
N GLY A 191 -13.92 -4.90 0.60
CA GLY A 191 -14.24 -4.58 -0.77
C GLY A 191 -13.35 -5.25 -1.80
N VAL A 192 -13.61 -4.89 -3.05
CA VAL A 192 -12.93 -5.39 -4.23
C VAL A 192 -12.31 -4.24 -5.01
N PHE A 193 -11.18 -4.52 -5.63
CA PHE A 193 -10.47 -3.66 -6.54
C PHE A 193 -10.47 -4.34 -7.91
N ASN A 194 -10.78 -3.66 -9.00
CA ASN A 194 -10.49 -4.21 -10.33
C ASN A 194 -9.30 -3.52 -10.95
N GLN A 195 -8.53 -4.26 -11.74
CA GLN A 195 -7.46 -3.75 -12.58
C GLN A 195 -7.98 -3.58 -14.02
N GLY A 196 -7.28 -2.82 -14.85
CA GLY A 196 -7.47 -2.79 -16.30
C GLY A 196 -8.88 -2.48 -16.82
N THR A 197 -9.53 -1.41 -16.35
CA THR A 197 -10.77 -0.91 -16.98
C THR A 197 -10.48 0.32 -17.83
N TRP A 198 -10.18 0.12 -19.11
CA TRP A 198 -9.92 1.22 -20.04
C TRP A 198 -11.22 1.74 -20.66
N GLY A 199 -11.33 3.07 -20.85
CA GLY A 199 -12.52 3.69 -21.47
C GLY A 199 -12.75 3.33 -22.93
N LYS A 200 -11.81 2.60 -23.55
CA LYS A 200 -11.85 2.11 -24.93
C LYS A 200 -10.86 0.93 -25.11
N PRO A 201 -11.06 0.03 -26.09
CA PRO A 201 -10.19 -1.11 -26.34
C PRO A 201 -8.76 -0.71 -26.78
N ILE A 202 -7.80 -1.62 -26.68
CA ILE A 202 -6.48 -1.38 -27.27
C ILE A 202 -6.60 -1.14 -28.77
N GLY A 203 -5.71 -0.33 -29.34
CA GLY A 203 -5.77 0.03 -30.75
C GLY A 203 -6.78 1.14 -31.07
N SER A 204 -7.51 1.67 -30.07
CA SER A 204 -8.38 2.85 -30.20
C SER A 204 -7.85 4.10 -29.48
N THR A 205 -6.74 3.98 -28.74
CA THR A 205 -6.01 5.08 -28.07
C THR A 205 -4.90 5.63 -28.95
N GLY A 206 -5.05 6.88 -29.39
CA GLY A 206 -4.02 7.67 -30.07
C GLY A 206 -2.87 8.12 -29.17
N GLU A 207 -2.22 7.21 -28.44
CA GLU A 207 -0.82 7.44 -28.03
C GLU A 207 0.14 7.40 -29.24
N PHE A 208 -0.38 7.10 -30.44
CA PHE A 208 0.18 7.53 -31.72
C PHE A 208 -0.63 8.70 -32.29
N ILE A 209 -0.25 9.92 -31.91
CA ILE A 209 -0.80 11.13 -32.52
C ILE A 209 -0.50 11.09 -34.03
N GLY A 210 -1.53 10.92 -34.85
CA GLY A 210 -1.47 11.16 -36.30
C GLY A 210 -1.49 9.94 -37.21
N THR A 211 -1.64 8.71 -36.71
CA THR A 211 -1.82 7.53 -37.57
C THR A 211 -3.22 6.95 -37.39
N LYS A 212 -4.01 6.96 -38.48
CA LYS A 212 -5.32 6.28 -38.56
C LYS A 212 -5.18 4.75 -38.58
N ASP A 213 -4.16 4.20 -37.93
CA ASP A 213 -3.87 2.78 -38.00
C ASP A 213 -4.34 2.14 -36.70
N THR A 214 -5.65 1.90 -36.62
CA THR A 214 -6.25 1.02 -35.63
C THR A 214 -6.15 -0.39 -36.21
N THR A 215 -5.60 -1.32 -35.45
CA THR A 215 -5.17 -2.68 -35.81
C THR A 215 -6.30 -3.63 -36.22
N GLY A 216 -7.32 -3.15 -36.94
CA GLY A 216 -8.43 -3.95 -37.42
C GLY A 216 -9.43 -4.37 -36.34
N ILE A 217 -9.79 -3.52 -35.36
CA ILE A 217 -10.78 -3.89 -34.33
C ILE A 217 -12.10 -4.36 -34.98
N ASP A 218 -12.58 -5.55 -34.58
CA ASP A 218 -13.86 -6.13 -35.00
C ASP A 218 -14.60 -6.71 -33.77
N MET A 219 -15.26 -5.83 -33.00
CA MET A 219 -16.00 -6.20 -31.79
C MET A 219 -17.30 -6.94 -32.12
N ASP A 220 -18.00 -6.53 -33.19
CA ASP A 220 -19.27 -7.15 -33.58
C ASP A 220 -19.10 -8.47 -34.35
N ARG A 221 -17.85 -8.80 -34.74
CA ARG A 221 -17.40 -10.04 -35.38
C ARG A 221 -18.07 -10.29 -36.73
N ASN A 222 -18.48 -9.22 -37.42
CA ASN A 222 -19.29 -9.31 -38.62
C ASN A 222 -18.51 -9.79 -39.87
N CYS A 223 -17.18 -9.87 -39.79
CA CYS A 223 -16.31 -10.15 -40.94
C CYS A 223 -15.34 -11.32 -40.81
N VAL A 224 -15.17 -11.90 -39.61
CA VAL A 224 -14.26 -13.03 -39.36
C VAL A 224 -14.51 -14.20 -40.34
N ALA A 225 -15.77 -14.47 -40.67
CA ALA A 225 -16.15 -15.55 -41.59
C ALA A 225 -15.77 -15.31 -43.06
N ASN A 226 -15.43 -14.07 -43.44
CA ASN A 226 -15.18 -13.64 -44.82
C ASN A 226 -13.73 -13.21 -45.08
N GLY A 227 -12.79 -13.57 -44.20
CA GLY A 227 -11.37 -13.24 -44.36
C GLY A 227 -11.04 -11.76 -44.13
N GLY A 228 -11.87 -11.04 -43.38
CA GLY A 228 -11.67 -9.62 -43.04
C GLY A 228 -12.17 -8.62 -44.08
N SER A 229 -13.19 -9.00 -44.86
CA SER A 229 -14.00 -8.04 -45.63
C SER A 229 -15.47 -8.43 -45.64
N LYS A 230 -16.37 -7.45 -45.64
CA LYS A 230 -17.81 -7.68 -45.85
C LYS A 230 -18.14 -8.17 -47.25
N ASN A 231 -17.26 -7.89 -48.20
CA ASN A 231 -17.43 -8.20 -49.61
C ASN A 231 -16.49 -9.33 -50.02
N PRO A 232 -17.00 -10.54 -50.34
CA PRO A 232 -16.16 -11.65 -50.78
C PRO A 232 -15.28 -11.25 -51.98
N GLY A 233 -13.96 -11.18 -51.77
CA GLY A 233 -12.97 -10.79 -52.78
C GLY A 233 -12.48 -9.33 -52.73
N SER A 234 -13.05 -8.48 -51.87
CA SER A 234 -12.47 -7.18 -51.51
C SER A 234 -11.29 -7.37 -50.55
N ARG A 235 -10.28 -6.49 -50.67
CA ARG A 235 -9.16 -6.39 -49.72
C ARG A 235 -9.29 -5.17 -48.82
N ASP A 236 -10.42 -4.48 -48.85
CA ASP A 236 -10.64 -3.28 -48.05
C ASP A 236 -11.08 -3.65 -46.64
N ALA A 237 -10.10 -3.90 -45.76
CA ALA A 237 -10.32 -4.21 -44.35
C ALA A 237 -10.99 -3.05 -43.57
N ASN A 238 -11.06 -1.85 -44.14
CA ASN A 238 -11.75 -0.72 -43.51
C ASN A 238 -13.27 -0.92 -43.48
N ASP A 239 -13.84 -1.82 -44.29
CA ASP A 239 -15.28 -2.12 -44.25
C ASP A 239 -15.70 -2.99 -43.05
N CYS A 240 -14.72 -3.54 -42.31
CA CYS A 240 -14.90 -4.39 -41.12
C CYS A 240 -14.22 -3.85 -39.86
N ASN A 241 -13.27 -2.93 -40.02
CA ASN A 241 -12.66 -2.29 -38.86
C ASN A 241 -13.70 -1.32 -38.27
N ASP A 242 -14.21 -1.63 -37.09
CA ASP A 242 -15.29 -0.90 -36.39
C ASP A 242 -15.05 0.60 -36.30
N TRP A 243 -13.78 1.02 -36.27
CA TRP A 243 -13.40 2.42 -36.28
C TRP A 243 -13.86 3.12 -37.57
N TYR A 244 -13.66 2.47 -38.71
CA TYR A 244 -13.98 2.97 -40.05
C TYR A 244 -15.42 2.66 -40.47
N GLU A 245 -15.90 1.47 -40.11
CA GLU A 245 -17.25 1.03 -40.41
C GLU A 245 -18.29 1.92 -39.73
N HIS A 246 -18.11 2.18 -38.43
CA HIS A 246 -19.11 2.87 -37.61
C HIS A 246 -18.67 4.30 -37.28
N SER A 247 -17.85 4.46 -36.24
CA SER A 247 -17.22 5.71 -35.78
C SER A 247 -16.54 5.48 -34.42
N GLU A 248 -15.66 6.40 -34.00
CA GLU A 248 -15.13 6.41 -32.61
C GLU A 248 -16.24 6.45 -31.55
N THR A 249 -17.32 7.20 -31.82
CA THR A 249 -18.44 7.33 -30.87
C THR A 249 -19.13 6.00 -30.63
N TRP A 250 -19.46 5.29 -31.71
CA TRP A 250 -20.06 3.96 -31.62
C TRP A 250 -19.13 2.99 -30.89
N LEU A 251 -17.84 2.99 -31.23
CA LEU A 251 -16.85 2.11 -30.60
C LEU A 251 -16.76 2.32 -29.10
N ARG A 252 -16.68 3.59 -28.64
CA ARG A 252 -16.66 3.92 -27.21
C ARG A 252 -17.98 3.57 -26.53
N GLN A 253 -19.13 3.81 -27.16
CA GLN A 253 -20.44 3.44 -26.60
C GLN A 253 -20.59 1.92 -26.43
N THR A 254 -20.17 1.14 -27.42
CA THR A 254 -20.19 -0.32 -27.39
C THR A 254 -19.29 -0.86 -26.28
N TRP A 255 -18.06 -0.36 -26.20
CA TRP A 255 -17.09 -0.78 -25.18
C TRP A 255 -17.55 -0.41 -23.77
N GLN A 256 -17.94 0.85 -23.56
CA GLN A 256 -18.39 1.33 -22.25
C GLN A 256 -19.75 0.77 -21.84
N GLY A 257 -20.60 0.37 -22.79
CA GLY A 257 -21.81 -0.40 -22.50
C GLY A 257 -21.50 -1.75 -21.87
N GLY A 258 -20.44 -2.41 -22.33
CA GLY A 258 -19.90 -3.63 -21.71
C GLY A 258 -19.38 -3.40 -20.30
N ILE A 259 -18.53 -2.37 -20.11
CA ILE A 259 -18.01 -1.98 -18.79
C ILE A 259 -19.14 -1.64 -17.82
N LYS A 260 -20.12 -0.84 -18.26
CA LYS A 260 -21.28 -0.49 -17.47
C LYS A 260 -22.02 -1.72 -16.98
N PHE A 261 -22.28 -2.67 -17.89
CA PHE A 261 -22.95 -3.92 -17.53
C PHE A 261 -22.15 -4.73 -16.50
N THR A 262 -20.82 -4.81 -16.64
CA THR A 262 -19.94 -5.45 -15.64
C THR A 262 -20.01 -4.74 -14.28
N ILE A 263 -19.90 -3.42 -14.25
CA ILE A 263 -19.96 -2.60 -13.03
C ILE A 263 -21.31 -2.77 -12.33
N ASP A 264 -22.43 -2.68 -13.05
CA ASP A 264 -23.77 -2.80 -12.49
C ASP A 264 -24.00 -4.21 -11.91
N ASN A 265 -23.57 -5.26 -12.62
CA ASN A 265 -23.67 -6.63 -12.14
C ASN A 265 -22.79 -6.89 -10.92
N LEU A 266 -21.54 -6.40 -10.95
CA LEU A 266 -20.63 -6.49 -9.82
C LEU A 266 -21.25 -5.82 -8.60
N ARG A 267 -21.72 -4.57 -8.74
CA ARG A 267 -22.36 -3.85 -7.64
C ARG A 267 -23.59 -4.57 -7.11
N SER A 268 -24.43 -5.11 -8.00
CA SER A 268 -25.60 -5.89 -7.58
C SER A 268 -25.22 -7.13 -6.77
N THR A 269 -24.04 -7.69 -7.02
CA THR A 269 -23.57 -8.93 -6.38
C THR A 269 -22.88 -8.66 -5.04
N ILE A 270 -21.95 -7.70 -4.98
CA ILE A 270 -21.22 -7.34 -3.75
C ILE A 270 -22.08 -6.51 -2.78
N GLY A 271 -23.24 -6.03 -3.24
CA GLY A 271 -24.17 -5.25 -2.44
C GLY A 271 -23.73 -3.80 -2.22
N SER A 272 -24.53 -3.10 -1.42
CA SER A 272 -24.40 -1.64 -1.25
C SER A 272 -23.29 -1.21 -0.29
N GLN A 273 -22.84 -2.11 0.59
CA GLN A 273 -21.89 -1.79 1.67
C GLN A 273 -20.44 -2.05 1.28
N ALA A 274 -20.18 -3.03 0.41
CA ALA A 274 -18.81 -3.37 -0.02
C ALA A 274 -18.16 -2.20 -0.76
N ILE A 275 -16.88 -1.98 -0.50
CA ILE A 275 -16.08 -1.00 -1.22
C ILE A 275 -15.79 -1.54 -2.63
N PHE A 276 -15.90 -0.66 -3.62
CA PHE A 276 -15.47 -0.96 -4.99
C PHE A 276 -14.54 0.13 -5.50
N ILE A 277 -13.28 -0.22 -5.78
CA ILE A 277 -12.29 0.67 -6.37
C ILE A 277 -12.04 0.21 -7.81
N ASN A 278 -12.18 1.13 -8.76
CA ASN A 278 -11.94 0.86 -10.17
C ASN A 278 -10.58 1.42 -10.59
N ASN A 279 -9.67 0.58 -11.09
CA ASN A 279 -8.47 1.06 -11.73
C ASN A 279 -8.64 1.19 -13.25
N ASN A 280 -8.62 2.43 -13.69
CA ASN A 280 -8.69 2.86 -15.09
C ASN A 280 -7.41 3.58 -15.54
N GLY A 281 -6.33 3.54 -14.74
CA GLY A 281 -5.07 4.23 -15.02
C GLY A 281 -5.10 5.75 -14.74
N GLY A 282 -6.13 6.27 -14.07
CA GLY A 282 -6.13 7.64 -13.53
C GLY A 282 -7.48 8.21 -13.15
N ILE A 283 -7.50 9.27 -12.33
CA ILE A 283 -8.74 9.99 -12.00
C ILE A 283 -9.20 10.75 -13.24
N ARG A 284 -10.01 10.10 -14.07
CA ARG A 284 -10.47 10.60 -15.36
C ARG A 284 -12.00 10.55 -15.43
N PRO A 285 -12.68 11.52 -14.82
CA PRO A 285 -14.14 11.59 -14.80
C PRO A 285 -14.80 11.58 -16.19
N ASP A 286 -14.06 12.01 -17.20
CA ASP A 286 -14.47 12.11 -18.60
C ASP A 286 -14.02 10.92 -19.46
N GLU A 287 -13.31 9.93 -18.90
CA GLU A 287 -12.95 8.68 -19.61
C GLU A 287 -14.19 7.82 -19.88
N PHE A 288 -15.20 7.91 -19.02
CA PHE A 288 -16.46 7.15 -19.09
C PHE A 288 -17.70 8.01 -19.36
N PRO A 289 -17.73 8.83 -20.43
CA PRO A 289 -18.85 9.75 -20.67
C PRO A 289 -20.15 9.03 -21.05
N TYR A 290 -20.09 7.73 -21.37
CA TYR A 290 -21.24 6.92 -21.76
C TYR A 290 -21.78 6.01 -20.64
N ILE A 291 -21.31 6.20 -19.40
CA ILE A 291 -21.80 5.47 -18.21
C ILE A 291 -22.57 6.45 -17.30
N ASP A 292 -23.90 6.40 -17.37
CA ASP A 292 -24.82 7.35 -16.73
C ASP A 292 -24.83 7.35 -15.18
N ASN A 293 -24.39 6.26 -14.54
CA ASN A 293 -24.47 6.07 -13.08
C ASN A 293 -23.11 5.78 -12.43
N TYR A 294 -22.00 5.93 -13.14
CA TYR A 294 -20.66 5.47 -12.72
C TYR A 294 -20.28 5.85 -11.28
N PHE A 295 -20.36 7.14 -10.94
CA PHE A 295 -19.99 7.65 -9.62
C PHE A 295 -20.84 7.07 -8.48
N SER A 296 -22.07 6.63 -8.76
CA SER A 296 -22.93 5.99 -7.76
C SER A 296 -22.61 4.51 -7.53
N GLN A 297 -21.91 3.88 -8.48
CA GLN A 297 -21.56 2.45 -8.46
C GLN A 297 -20.19 2.20 -7.84
N VAL A 298 -19.25 3.14 -7.94
CA VAL A 298 -17.84 2.98 -7.56
C VAL A 298 -17.48 3.94 -6.42
N ASN A 299 -16.65 3.51 -5.47
CA ASN A 299 -16.22 4.30 -4.31
C ASN A 299 -15.00 5.20 -4.61
N GLY A 300 -14.21 4.86 -5.62
CA GLY A 300 -13.08 5.67 -6.05
C GLY A 300 -12.33 5.06 -7.22
N GLU A 301 -11.38 5.84 -7.71
CA GLU A 301 -10.44 5.45 -8.76
C GLU A 301 -9.02 5.46 -8.22
N TYR A 302 -8.16 4.63 -8.80
CA TYR A 302 -6.73 4.69 -8.52
C TYR A 302 -6.00 5.39 -9.65
N GLN A 303 -5.16 6.37 -9.30
CA GLN A 303 -4.22 6.92 -10.26
C GLN A 303 -2.80 6.48 -9.99
N GLU A 304 -2.27 5.71 -10.93
CA GLU A 304 -0.99 5.05 -10.81
C GLU A 304 0.16 5.88 -11.39
N HIS A 305 1.37 5.62 -10.88
CA HIS A 305 2.63 6.10 -11.45
C HIS A 305 2.69 7.61 -11.75
N ILE A 306 2.04 8.45 -10.95
CA ILE A 306 2.09 9.89 -11.19
C ILE A 306 3.50 10.41 -10.91
N GLN A 307 4.14 10.98 -11.93
CA GLN A 307 5.45 11.62 -11.85
C GLN A 307 5.39 13.14 -12.08
N SER A 308 4.25 13.64 -12.57
CA SER A 308 4.02 15.07 -12.84
C SER A 308 2.54 15.35 -13.07
N ILE A 309 2.19 16.63 -13.15
CA ILE A 309 0.88 17.08 -13.62
C ILE A 309 1.03 18.01 -14.82
N SER A 310 0.04 18.00 -15.71
CA SER A 310 -0.03 18.91 -16.88
C SER A 310 -1.10 20.00 -16.71
N SER A 311 -2.13 19.73 -15.89
CA SER A 311 -3.22 20.66 -15.59
C SER A 311 -3.70 20.42 -14.16
N PHE A 312 -3.54 21.41 -13.28
CA PHE A 312 -4.04 21.30 -11.91
C PHE A 312 -5.56 21.48 -11.87
N THR A 313 -6.12 22.34 -12.74
CA THR A 313 -7.58 22.47 -12.91
C THR A 313 -8.23 21.12 -13.19
N TYR A 314 -7.70 20.35 -14.14
CA TYR A 314 -8.26 19.04 -14.48
C TYR A 314 -8.26 18.09 -13.27
N LEU A 315 -7.13 17.99 -12.57
CA LEU A 315 -7.02 17.15 -11.38
C LEU A 315 -7.96 17.61 -10.27
N LYS A 316 -8.06 18.93 -10.04
CA LYS A 316 -8.93 19.50 -9.01
C LYS A 316 -10.42 19.29 -9.33
N GLU A 317 -10.83 19.48 -10.57
CA GLU A 317 -12.20 19.20 -11.03
C GLU A 317 -12.54 17.72 -10.87
N ALA A 318 -11.59 16.84 -11.14
CA ALA A 318 -11.76 15.40 -10.95
C ALA A 318 -11.95 15.04 -9.46
N MET A 319 -11.13 15.61 -8.58
CA MET A 319 -11.33 15.47 -7.13
C MET A 319 -12.70 16.03 -6.71
N ASP A 320 -13.10 17.20 -7.18
CA ASP A 320 -14.39 17.81 -6.81
C ASP A 320 -15.59 17.01 -7.33
N LYS A 321 -15.52 16.41 -8.52
CA LYS A 321 -16.57 15.49 -9.01
C LYS A 321 -16.70 14.30 -8.07
N TRP A 322 -15.60 13.66 -7.70
CA TRP A 322 -15.60 12.56 -6.73
C TRP A 322 -16.18 13.01 -5.39
N LEU A 323 -15.80 14.18 -4.88
CA LEU A 323 -16.32 14.72 -3.62
C LEU A 323 -17.83 14.95 -3.62
N ASN A 324 -18.41 15.32 -4.76
CA ASN A 324 -19.80 15.73 -4.86
C ASN A 324 -20.74 14.60 -5.34
N GLN A 325 -20.23 13.66 -6.13
CA GLN A 325 -21.03 12.64 -6.82
C GLN A 325 -20.63 11.21 -6.46
N GLY A 326 -19.41 11.02 -5.96
CA GLY A 326 -18.85 9.71 -5.67
C GLY A 326 -19.60 8.97 -4.56
N ARG A 327 -19.61 7.64 -4.67
CA ARG A 327 -20.18 6.77 -3.63
C ARG A 327 -19.36 6.87 -2.35
N GLN A 328 -20.05 7.00 -1.22
CA GLN A 328 -19.41 6.99 0.11
C GLN A 328 -19.13 5.56 0.61
N PRO A 329 -18.07 5.36 1.41
CA PRO A 329 -16.98 6.33 1.64
C PRO A 329 -16.17 6.54 0.35
N HIS A 330 -15.60 7.73 0.18
CA HIS A 330 -14.70 8.03 -0.94
C HIS A 330 -13.36 7.33 -0.77
N MET A 331 -12.96 6.57 -1.79
CA MET A 331 -11.80 5.67 -1.77
C MET A 331 -10.82 5.93 -2.91
N SER A 332 -10.88 7.10 -3.56
CA SER A 332 -9.92 7.41 -4.62
C SER A 332 -8.50 7.44 -4.06
N MET A 333 -7.56 6.92 -4.84
CA MET A 333 -6.16 6.71 -4.47
C MET A 333 -5.24 7.44 -5.45
N LEU A 334 -4.11 7.94 -4.94
CA LEU A 334 -3.06 8.60 -5.72
C LEU A 334 -1.72 7.93 -5.43
N GLY A 335 -1.18 7.24 -6.45
CA GLY A 335 0.11 6.58 -6.44
C GLY A 335 1.21 7.46 -7.03
N ALA A 336 1.94 8.16 -6.17
CA ALA A 336 3.05 8.99 -6.59
C ALA A 336 4.33 8.16 -6.77
N ASN A 337 5.05 8.42 -7.86
CA ASN A 337 6.28 7.73 -8.20
C ASN A 337 7.46 8.72 -8.24
N PRO A 338 8.35 8.74 -7.24
CA PRO A 338 9.51 9.64 -7.22
C PRO A 338 10.65 9.19 -8.14
N SER A 339 10.40 8.28 -9.10
CA SER A 339 11.38 7.73 -10.04
C SER A 339 12.59 7.09 -9.36
N GLY A 340 12.33 6.27 -8.34
CA GLY A 340 13.36 5.53 -7.60
C GLY A 340 14.16 6.35 -6.59
N ASN A 341 13.91 7.66 -6.47
CA ASN A 341 14.58 8.50 -5.47
C ASN A 341 13.70 8.70 -4.23
N LYS A 342 13.87 7.83 -3.21
CA LYS A 342 13.15 7.93 -1.93
C LYS A 342 13.43 9.23 -1.16
N ASP A 343 14.51 9.93 -1.49
CA ASP A 343 14.93 11.18 -0.87
C ASP A 343 14.45 12.42 -1.65
N ASN A 344 13.55 12.26 -2.63
CA ASN A 344 12.89 13.37 -3.32
C ASN A 344 11.70 13.89 -2.50
N PHE A 345 12.00 14.49 -1.34
CA PHE A 345 10.98 14.95 -0.39
C PHE A 345 10.06 16.05 -0.96
N GLU A 346 10.57 16.93 -1.82
CA GLU A 346 9.76 17.98 -2.46
C GLU A 346 8.64 17.37 -3.31
N PHE A 347 8.97 16.31 -4.07
CA PHE A 347 8.01 15.58 -4.89
C PHE A 347 6.95 14.88 -4.04
N VAL A 348 7.37 14.20 -2.96
CA VAL A 348 6.46 13.49 -2.06
C VAL A 348 5.54 14.47 -1.36
N ARG A 349 6.08 15.57 -0.82
CA ARG A 349 5.29 16.66 -0.24
C ARG A 349 4.29 17.21 -1.24
N PHE A 350 4.69 17.42 -2.50
CA PHE A 350 3.77 17.95 -3.50
C PHE A 350 2.53 17.05 -3.67
N PHE A 351 2.71 15.77 -3.96
CA PHE A 351 1.58 14.88 -4.22
C PHE A 351 0.79 14.50 -2.97
N LEU A 352 1.44 14.40 -1.81
CA LEU A 352 0.75 14.32 -0.52
C LEU A 352 -0.11 15.56 -0.30
N GLY A 353 0.45 16.75 -0.52
CA GLY A 353 -0.27 18.01 -0.40
C GLY A 353 -1.48 18.10 -1.34
N VAL A 354 -1.32 17.67 -2.59
CA VAL A 354 -2.40 17.56 -3.58
C VAL A 354 -3.50 16.61 -3.09
N SER A 355 -3.16 15.45 -2.53
CA SER A 355 -4.16 14.53 -1.96
C SER A 355 -4.96 15.16 -0.81
N LEU A 356 -4.30 16.00 0.01
CA LEU A 356 -4.91 16.71 1.14
C LEU A 356 -5.87 17.82 0.70
N LEU A 357 -5.76 18.33 -0.53
CA LEU A 357 -6.74 19.28 -1.07
C LEU A 357 -8.09 18.60 -1.38
N GLY A 358 -8.09 17.28 -1.59
CA GLY A 358 -9.27 16.44 -1.84
C GLY A 358 -9.56 15.42 -0.73
N GLN A 359 -10.38 14.41 -1.01
CA GLN A 359 -10.54 13.24 -0.13
C GLN A 359 -9.91 12.02 -0.80
N VAL A 360 -8.58 12.03 -0.89
CA VAL A 360 -7.80 11.06 -1.66
C VAL A 360 -6.81 10.35 -0.74
N TYR A 361 -6.73 9.03 -0.86
CA TYR A 361 -5.71 8.22 -0.20
C TYR A 361 -4.38 8.35 -0.96
N PHE A 362 -3.28 8.46 -0.23
CA PHE A 362 -1.97 8.70 -0.80
C PHE A 362 -1.04 7.53 -0.56
N GLU A 363 -0.27 7.18 -1.59
CA GLU A 363 0.87 6.29 -1.50
C GLU A 363 2.05 6.83 -2.31
N THR A 364 3.25 6.37 -1.97
CA THR A 364 4.50 6.80 -2.59
C THR A 364 5.48 5.64 -2.70
N GLY A 365 5.71 5.15 -3.91
CA GLY A 365 6.52 3.94 -4.13
C GLY A 365 6.14 3.10 -5.36
N ALA A 366 5.13 3.51 -6.11
CA ALA A 366 4.69 2.83 -7.34
C ALA A 366 5.77 2.72 -8.44
N GLY A 367 7.03 3.10 -8.23
CA GLY A 367 8.07 3.12 -9.27
C GLY A 367 8.52 1.76 -9.80
N ASN A 368 8.24 0.67 -9.08
CA ASN A 368 8.60 -0.70 -9.45
C ASN A 368 7.37 -1.61 -9.30
N ASP A 369 6.32 -1.36 -10.07
CA ASP A 369 5.14 -2.24 -10.16
C ASP A 369 4.49 -2.57 -8.81
N HIS A 370 4.32 -1.56 -7.94
CA HIS A 370 3.60 -1.70 -6.65
C HIS A 370 4.20 -2.74 -5.70
N HIS A 371 5.51 -2.99 -5.71
CA HIS A 371 6.14 -3.99 -4.84
C HIS A 371 6.63 -3.47 -3.48
N PHE A 372 6.66 -2.15 -3.27
CA PHE A 372 7.02 -1.53 -2.00
C PHE A 372 6.52 -0.09 -1.96
N VAL A 373 6.48 0.48 -0.77
CA VAL A 373 6.29 1.92 -0.54
C VAL A 373 7.34 2.44 0.44
N HIS A 374 7.65 3.72 0.30
CA HIS A 374 8.45 4.43 1.29
C HIS A 374 7.53 5.15 2.27
N TYR A 375 7.96 5.29 3.52
CA TYR A 375 7.19 5.93 4.58
C TYR A 375 7.85 7.22 5.05
N TYR A 376 7.05 8.26 5.26
CA TYR A 376 7.54 9.62 5.51
C TYR A 376 6.92 10.22 6.76
N ASP A 377 7.66 11.10 7.46
CA ASP A 377 7.20 11.74 8.69
C ASP A 377 5.84 12.43 8.52
N GLU A 378 5.61 13.05 7.37
CA GLU A 378 4.35 13.70 7.00
C GLU A 378 3.14 12.75 7.05
N LEU A 379 3.35 11.45 6.77
CA LEU A 379 2.30 10.44 6.75
C LEU A 379 1.78 10.09 8.14
N ASP A 380 2.47 10.47 9.22
CA ASP A 380 2.01 10.26 10.61
C ASP A 380 1.51 11.55 11.30
N ILE A 381 1.51 12.70 10.63
CA ILE A 381 0.88 13.92 11.18
C ILE A 381 -0.65 13.78 11.30
N ASN A 382 -1.22 13.86 12.50
CA ASN A 382 -2.67 13.89 12.70
C ASN A 382 -3.26 15.29 12.47
N LEU A 383 -3.71 15.56 11.24
CA LEU A 383 -4.42 16.79 10.89
C LEU A 383 -5.88 16.81 11.37
N GLY A 384 -6.46 15.65 11.70
CA GLY A 384 -7.89 15.50 11.99
C GLY A 384 -8.72 15.50 10.71
N TYR A 385 -9.89 16.14 10.73
CA TYR A 385 -10.77 16.29 9.58
C TYR A 385 -10.67 17.70 8.98
N PRO A 386 -10.97 17.86 7.67
CA PRO A 386 -11.01 19.17 7.04
C PRO A 386 -12.15 20.02 7.62
N SER A 387 -11.83 21.27 7.94
CA SER A 387 -12.80 22.28 8.39
C SER A 387 -13.57 22.94 7.24
N GLY A 388 -13.10 22.74 6.00
CA GLY A 388 -13.72 23.25 4.78
C GLY A 388 -13.05 22.73 3.51
N ASN A 389 -13.49 23.27 2.38
CA ASN A 389 -12.91 22.99 1.06
C ASN A 389 -11.55 23.70 0.91
N ALA A 390 -10.73 23.21 -0.02
CA ALA A 390 -9.51 23.89 -0.42
C ALA A 390 -9.82 25.25 -1.06
N VAL A 391 -9.03 26.27 -0.72
CA VAL A 391 -9.15 27.65 -1.20
C VAL A 391 -7.91 28.02 -2.00
N GLN A 392 -8.08 28.58 -3.19
CA GLN A 392 -6.98 29.15 -3.97
C GLN A 392 -6.72 30.57 -3.48
N ILE A 393 -5.57 30.81 -2.85
CA ILE A 393 -5.20 32.12 -2.29
C ILE A 393 -4.37 32.95 -3.26
N ARG A 394 -3.78 32.31 -4.26
CA ARG A 394 -3.11 32.98 -5.39
C ARG A 394 -3.40 32.21 -6.67
N ASN A 395 -3.81 32.93 -7.72
CA ASN A 395 -4.06 32.37 -9.04
C ASN A 395 -3.08 32.99 -10.04
N THR A 396 -2.38 32.16 -10.80
CA THR A 396 -1.43 32.62 -11.83
C THR A 396 -2.01 32.61 -13.24
N GLY A 397 -3.31 32.31 -13.39
CA GLY A 397 -4.06 32.36 -14.65
C GLY A 397 -3.83 31.17 -15.58
N GLN A 398 -3.10 30.14 -15.14
CA GLN A 398 -2.67 29.02 -15.97
C GLN A 398 -3.21 27.70 -15.41
N ASN A 399 -4.26 27.09 -15.97
CA ASN A 399 -4.73 25.73 -15.62
C ASN A 399 -4.74 25.41 -14.11
N GLY A 400 -5.22 26.34 -13.27
CA GLY A 400 -5.36 26.15 -11.82
C GLY A 400 -4.06 26.30 -11.03
N ARG A 401 -2.96 26.70 -11.67
CA ARG A 401 -1.68 26.99 -11.04
C ARG A 401 -1.78 28.16 -10.07
N GLY A 402 -0.97 28.09 -9.02
CA GLY A 402 -0.84 29.12 -8.00
C GLY A 402 -0.67 28.50 -6.62
N VAL A 403 -1.31 29.08 -5.61
CA VAL A 403 -1.21 28.59 -4.22
C VAL A 403 -2.59 28.24 -3.71
N TRP A 404 -2.69 27.02 -3.17
CA TRP A 404 -3.90 26.48 -2.56
C TRP A 404 -3.65 26.18 -1.08
N VAL A 405 -4.66 26.40 -0.25
CA VAL A 405 -4.65 26.07 1.17
C VAL A 405 -5.87 25.25 1.54
N ARG A 406 -5.72 24.33 2.49
CA ARG A 406 -6.86 23.70 3.15
C ARG A 406 -6.62 23.59 4.65
N PHE A 407 -7.63 23.95 5.43
CA PHE A 407 -7.58 23.96 6.89
C PHE A 407 -8.23 22.71 7.48
N PHE A 408 -7.64 22.20 8.56
CA PHE A 408 -8.08 21.02 9.29
C PHE A 408 -8.22 21.33 10.78
N ASP A 409 -8.81 20.39 11.53
CA ASP A 409 -8.98 20.49 12.98
C ASP A 409 -7.67 20.84 13.70
N ASN A 410 -6.56 20.19 13.32
CA ASN A 410 -5.27 20.29 14.00
C ASN A 410 -4.17 20.97 13.17
N GLY A 411 -4.48 21.54 12.01
CA GLY A 411 -3.44 22.08 11.13
C GLY A 411 -3.94 22.64 9.81
N ALA A 412 -3.02 22.77 8.85
CA ALA A 412 -3.28 23.22 7.51
C ALA A 412 -2.31 22.56 6.52
N VAL A 413 -2.69 22.52 5.24
CA VAL A 413 -1.77 22.25 4.14
C VAL A 413 -1.72 23.45 3.21
N ILE A 414 -0.54 23.82 2.73
CA ILE A 414 -0.34 24.82 1.69
C ILE A 414 0.39 24.15 0.53
N VAL A 415 -0.15 24.28 -0.68
CA VAL A 415 0.36 23.62 -1.88
C VAL A 415 0.67 24.68 -2.94
N ASN A 416 1.91 24.69 -3.42
CA ASN A 416 2.26 25.41 -4.64
C ASN A 416 1.98 24.50 -5.82
N THR A 417 0.98 24.85 -6.62
CA THR A 417 0.60 24.14 -7.84
C THR A 417 1.16 24.84 -9.08
N ASP A 418 2.16 25.72 -8.97
CA ASP A 418 2.83 26.36 -10.10
C ASP A 418 4.19 25.67 -10.38
N SER A 419 4.70 25.84 -11.61
CA SER A 419 6.02 25.35 -12.01
C SER A 419 7.16 26.28 -11.60
N ARG A 420 6.88 27.27 -10.75
CA ARG A 420 7.81 28.29 -10.26
C ARG A 420 7.77 28.35 -8.75
N ASP A 421 8.92 28.65 -8.16
CA ASP A 421 9.06 28.89 -6.73
C ASP A 421 8.11 30.01 -6.28
N THR A 422 7.40 29.76 -5.17
CA THR A 422 6.47 30.72 -4.59
C THR A 422 6.69 30.83 -3.09
N THR A 423 6.88 32.06 -2.61
CA THR A 423 6.99 32.32 -1.16
C THR A 423 5.61 32.61 -0.58
N VAL A 424 5.20 31.81 0.39
CA VAL A 424 3.94 31.98 1.15
C VAL A 424 4.31 32.35 2.58
N SER A 425 3.62 33.34 3.13
CA SER A 425 3.79 33.85 4.47
C SER A 425 2.50 33.69 5.27
N GLN A 426 2.58 33.87 6.59
CA GLN A 426 1.40 33.90 7.45
C GLN A 426 0.39 34.97 7.01
N ILE A 427 0.85 36.13 6.55
CA ILE A 427 0.00 37.24 6.09
C ILE A 427 -0.91 36.82 4.93
N ASP A 428 -0.46 35.88 4.09
CA ASP A 428 -1.28 35.35 2.99
C ASP A 428 -2.45 34.48 3.46
N LEU A 429 -2.47 34.11 4.75
CA LEU A 429 -3.47 33.24 5.36
C LEU A 429 -4.43 33.99 6.29
N ASP A 430 -4.02 35.14 6.84
CA ASP A 430 -4.74 35.84 7.91
C ASP A 430 -6.21 36.16 7.55
N ASP A 431 -6.47 36.51 6.28
CA ASP A 431 -7.81 36.85 5.78
C ASP A 431 -8.54 35.66 5.11
N VAL A 432 -7.94 34.46 5.09
CA VAL A 432 -8.56 33.29 4.46
C VAL A 432 -9.56 32.67 5.43
N SER A 433 -10.82 32.54 4.97
CA SER A 433 -11.88 31.89 5.76
C SER A 433 -11.46 30.51 6.26
N GLY A 434 -11.60 30.30 7.58
CA GLY A 434 -11.19 29.06 8.25
C GLY A 434 -9.76 29.08 8.81
N TYR A 435 -8.98 30.13 8.53
CA TYR A 435 -7.71 30.34 9.20
C TYR A 435 -7.91 30.42 10.72
N ASN A 436 -7.16 29.59 11.44
CA ASN A 436 -7.22 29.51 12.90
C ASN A 436 -5.82 29.16 13.43
N GLY A 437 -4.84 29.97 13.04
CA GLY A 437 -3.48 29.91 13.56
C GLY A 437 -3.38 30.40 15.01
N PRO A 438 -2.17 30.51 15.57
CA PRO A 438 -0.88 30.33 14.90
C PRO A 438 -0.64 28.88 14.47
N TYR A 439 0.20 28.71 13.46
CA TYR A 439 0.65 27.42 12.98
C TYR A 439 2.15 27.25 13.16
N TYR A 440 2.59 26.01 13.18
CA TYR A 440 3.98 25.61 13.32
C TYR A 440 4.35 24.65 12.20
N ARG A 441 5.61 24.68 11.80
CA ARG A 441 6.21 23.54 11.12
C ARG A 441 6.35 22.43 12.17
N PHE A 442 6.04 21.19 11.85
CA PHE A 442 6.38 20.10 12.78
C PHE A 442 7.91 19.90 12.79
N ASN A 443 8.44 19.31 13.85
CA ASN A 443 9.85 18.92 13.95
C ASN A 443 10.01 17.48 13.43
N GLY A 444 10.53 17.34 12.21
CA GLY A 444 10.65 16.08 11.48
C GLY A 444 12.05 15.47 11.51
N GLY A 445 12.12 14.14 11.41
CA GLY A 445 13.37 13.36 11.36
C GLY A 445 14.02 13.28 9.98
N GLN A 446 13.26 13.23 8.89
CA GLN A 446 13.82 12.94 7.56
C GLN A 446 14.26 14.22 6.81
N LYS A 447 13.54 15.33 6.98
CA LYS A 447 13.86 16.66 6.43
C LYS A 447 13.74 17.77 7.46
N SER A 448 14.54 17.66 8.52
CA SER A 448 14.56 18.60 9.66
C SER A 448 14.84 20.06 9.32
N THR A 449 15.55 20.35 8.22
CA THR A 449 15.79 21.73 7.77
C THR A 449 14.51 22.39 7.25
N PHE A 450 13.59 21.60 6.70
CA PHE A 450 12.28 22.08 6.23
C PHE A 450 11.24 21.98 7.34
N ASN A 451 11.12 20.82 7.98
CA ASN A 451 10.24 20.55 9.13
C ASN A 451 11.03 20.73 10.43
N ASN A 452 11.20 21.99 10.84
CA ASN A 452 12.15 22.40 11.89
C ASN A 452 11.52 22.74 13.25
N GLY A 453 10.22 22.44 13.45
CA GLY A 453 9.51 22.73 14.70
C GLY A 453 9.16 24.20 14.98
N GLN A 454 9.60 25.14 14.13
CA GLN A 454 9.44 26.57 14.40
C GLN A 454 8.02 27.07 14.09
N PRO A 455 7.57 28.17 14.74
CA PRO A 455 6.38 28.90 14.32
C PRO A 455 6.44 29.24 12.82
N PHE A 456 5.31 29.07 12.13
CA PHE A 456 5.23 29.36 10.72
C PHE A 456 5.16 30.87 10.48
N THR A 457 6.19 31.44 9.86
CA THR A 457 6.23 32.83 9.41
C THR A 457 6.17 32.92 7.88
N SER A 458 7.05 32.20 7.19
CA SER A 458 7.06 32.05 5.74
C SER A 458 7.79 30.79 5.27
N VAL A 459 7.53 30.38 4.04
CA VAL A 459 8.25 29.32 3.33
C VAL A 459 8.26 29.62 1.83
N THR A 460 9.37 29.31 1.16
CA THR A 460 9.40 29.20 -0.30
C THR A 460 9.12 27.76 -0.70
N LEU A 461 7.95 27.53 -1.30
CA LEU A 461 7.57 26.25 -1.89
C LEU A 461 8.10 26.18 -3.31
N LYS A 462 8.79 25.09 -3.64
CA LYS A 462 9.41 24.91 -4.96
C LYS A 462 8.38 24.69 -6.07
N GLY A 463 8.80 25.01 -7.29
CA GLY A 463 8.08 24.64 -8.51
C GLY A 463 9.08 24.33 -9.62
N ARG A 464 8.84 23.26 -10.37
CA ARG A 464 9.74 22.79 -11.42
C ARG A 464 8.97 22.42 -12.68
N ALA A 465 9.26 23.12 -13.77
CA ALA A 465 8.82 22.73 -15.11
C ALA A 465 9.59 21.47 -15.56
N LEU A 466 8.88 20.57 -16.24
CA LEU A 466 9.41 19.35 -16.84
C LEU A 466 9.19 19.42 -18.37
N SER A 467 9.22 18.28 -19.05
CA SER A 467 9.02 18.24 -20.51
C SER A 467 7.61 18.67 -20.92
N GLY A 468 7.51 19.46 -21.99
CA GLY A 468 6.23 19.98 -22.48
C GLY A 468 5.49 20.83 -21.44
N ASN A 469 4.23 20.51 -21.19
CA ASN A 469 3.40 21.22 -20.20
C ASN A 469 3.45 20.59 -18.80
N GLN A 470 4.27 19.55 -18.59
CA GLN A 470 4.37 18.85 -17.31
C GLN A 470 5.17 19.66 -16.28
N TYR A 471 4.82 19.50 -15.01
CA TYR A 471 5.49 20.14 -13.90
C TYR A 471 5.21 19.42 -12.58
N VAL A 472 6.00 19.76 -11.57
CA VAL A 472 5.78 19.41 -10.17
C VAL A 472 5.92 20.65 -9.31
N GLY A 473 5.18 20.70 -8.21
CA GLY A 473 5.26 21.76 -7.21
C GLY A 473 5.94 21.28 -5.94
N ASP A 474 5.49 21.85 -4.82
CA ASP A 474 5.89 21.49 -3.46
C ASP A 474 4.75 21.85 -2.50
N SER A 475 4.77 21.30 -1.29
CA SER A 475 3.79 21.63 -0.27
C SER A 475 4.41 21.69 1.12
N ILE A 476 3.65 22.24 2.07
CA ILE A 476 3.97 22.18 3.48
C ILE A 476 2.73 21.78 4.28
N ILE A 477 2.93 20.87 5.23
CA ILE A 477 1.95 20.56 6.27
C ILE A 477 2.33 21.36 7.51
N LEU A 478 1.33 22.03 8.09
CA LEU A 478 1.46 22.84 9.28
C LEU A 478 0.56 22.30 10.39
N VAL A 479 1.01 22.40 11.63
CA VAL A 479 0.31 21.91 12.83
C VAL A 479 -0.06 23.08 13.75
N LYS A 480 -1.15 22.97 14.52
CA LYS A 480 -1.63 24.01 15.44
C LYS A 480 -0.82 24.14 16.72
N GLN A 481 -0.07 23.11 17.09
CA GLN A 481 0.72 23.06 18.31
C GLN A 481 2.11 22.53 17.96
N PRO A 482 3.17 22.95 18.68
CA PRO A 482 4.50 22.37 18.52
C PRO A 482 4.43 20.84 18.58
N THR A 483 4.79 20.19 17.47
CA THR A 483 4.68 18.75 17.29
C THR A 483 6.00 18.24 16.77
N THR A 484 6.55 17.22 17.42
CA THR A 484 7.63 16.40 16.86
C THR A 484 7.00 15.19 16.19
N MET A 485 7.46 14.81 15.00
CA MET A 485 7.02 13.60 14.33
C MET A 485 8.21 12.94 13.66
N VAL A 486 8.54 11.74 14.11
CA VAL A 486 9.65 10.94 13.57
C VAL A 486 9.09 9.55 13.33
N THR A 487 8.87 9.17 12.07
CA THR A 487 8.49 7.78 11.78
C THR A 487 9.64 6.84 12.15
N ASP A 488 9.35 5.55 12.27
CA ASP A 488 10.41 4.56 12.46
C ASP A 488 11.47 4.70 11.38
N ILE A 489 12.74 4.63 11.79
CA ILE A 489 13.86 4.57 10.86
C ILE A 489 14.24 3.10 10.77
N ILE A 490 14.12 2.53 9.58
CA ILE A 490 14.53 1.17 9.28
C ILE A 490 15.75 1.22 8.37
N ILE A 491 16.83 0.56 8.79
CA ILE A 491 18.04 0.36 8.01
C ILE A 491 18.09 -1.11 7.66
N ASP A 492 18.00 -1.38 6.37
CA ASP A 492 17.92 -2.71 5.80
C ASP A 492 19.16 -2.98 4.96
N ASP A 493 19.38 -4.24 4.59
CA ASP A 493 20.40 -4.60 3.61
C ASP A 493 19.99 -4.25 2.17
N SER A 494 18.73 -3.85 1.95
CA SER A 494 18.17 -3.33 0.69
C SER A 494 17.85 -1.82 0.73
N GLU A 495 18.10 -1.14 -0.39
CA GLU A 495 17.74 0.27 -0.60
C GLU A 495 16.23 0.53 -0.51
N PHE A 496 15.42 -0.41 -0.98
CA PHE A 496 13.97 -0.24 -1.09
C PHE A 496 13.23 -0.33 0.24
N ASN A 497 13.82 -1.06 1.18
CA ASN A 497 13.31 -1.26 2.54
C ASN A 497 13.91 -0.26 3.52
N THR A 498 15.05 0.36 3.17
CA THR A 498 15.70 1.40 3.96
C THR A 498 14.91 2.71 3.92
N SER A 499 14.70 3.31 5.10
CA SER A 499 13.88 4.51 5.24
C SER A 499 14.46 5.73 4.50
N PRO A 500 13.61 6.63 3.97
CA PRO A 500 14.05 7.92 3.41
C PRO A 500 14.95 8.71 4.36
N GLY A 501 15.99 9.33 3.82
CA GLY A 501 17.01 10.10 4.54
C GLY A 501 18.13 9.28 5.19
N SER A 502 18.11 7.94 5.08
CA SER A 502 19.20 7.06 5.51
C SER A 502 19.70 6.17 4.37
N GLU A 503 20.94 5.68 4.48
CA GLU A 503 21.53 4.76 3.51
C GLU A 503 21.40 3.30 4.00
N PRO A 504 21.41 2.30 3.10
CA PRO A 504 21.34 0.89 3.47
C PRO A 504 22.52 0.45 4.32
N ALA A 505 22.38 -0.72 4.91
CA ALA A 505 23.45 -1.35 5.67
C ALA A 505 24.72 -1.52 4.82
N GLN A 506 25.88 -1.29 5.43
CA GLN A 506 27.17 -1.51 4.79
C GLN A 506 27.71 -2.89 5.16
N LEU A 507 27.84 -3.78 4.19
CA LEU A 507 28.29 -5.14 4.39
C LEU A 507 29.75 -5.30 3.96
N SER A 508 30.54 -6.04 4.75
CA SER A 508 31.89 -6.45 4.34
C SER A 508 31.84 -7.56 3.26
N ALA A 509 32.96 -7.80 2.59
CA ALA A 509 33.03 -8.67 1.41
C ALA A 509 32.67 -10.15 1.66
N GLU A 510 32.66 -10.58 2.93
CA GLU A 510 32.32 -11.94 3.36
C GLU A 510 30.80 -12.22 3.32
N TRP A 511 29.99 -11.17 3.29
CA TRP A 511 28.54 -11.26 3.24
C TRP A 511 28.04 -11.50 1.82
N LYS A 512 26.99 -12.34 1.73
CA LYS A 512 26.43 -12.76 0.45
C LYS A 512 25.00 -12.29 0.29
N PHE A 513 24.70 -11.81 -0.92
CA PHE A 513 23.37 -11.66 -1.48
C PHE A 513 23.33 -12.48 -2.77
N HIS A 514 22.38 -13.40 -2.93
CA HIS A 514 22.24 -14.08 -4.23
C HIS A 514 21.20 -13.37 -5.10
N VAL A 515 21.68 -12.65 -6.12
CA VAL A 515 20.88 -12.04 -7.18
C VAL A 515 20.61 -13.09 -8.24
N CYS A 516 19.35 -13.27 -8.61
CA CYS A 516 19.00 -14.15 -9.72
C CYS A 516 19.19 -13.35 -11.00
N SER A 517 20.33 -13.54 -11.66
CA SER A 517 20.49 -13.07 -13.03
C SER A 517 20.00 -14.16 -13.98
N GLY A 518 18.91 -13.88 -14.68
CA GLY A 518 18.71 -14.45 -16.00
C GLY A 518 19.90 -14.07 -16.86
N GLY A 519 20.83 -15.00 -17.01
CA GLY A 519 22.06 -14.82 -17.76
C GLY A 519 23.21 -15.74 -17.35
N GLY A 520 22.96 -17.03 -17.10
CA GLY A 520 24.07 -18.00 -17.15
C GLY A 520 23.89 -19.32 -16.41
N ASP A 521 23.13 -19.36 -15.31
CA ASP A 521 23.07 -20.60 -14.52
C ASP A 521 21.65 -20.89 -14.01
N ALA A 522 20.96 -21.80 -14.70
CA ALA A 522 19.62 -22.24 -14.36
C ALA A 522 19.57 -23.20 -13.14
N ALA A 523 20.66 -23.30 -12.38
CA ALA A 523 20.89 -24.34 -11.37
C ALA A 523 21.05 -23.83 -9.91
N MET A 524 20.97 -22.52 -9.62
CA MET A 524 21.04 -21.99 -8.24
C MET A 524 19.74 -21.30 -7.79
N GLN A 525 19.34 -21.58 -6.54
CA GLN A 525 18.13 -21.05 -5.90
C GLN A 525 18.31 -19.58 -5.47
N CYS A 526 17.25 -18.77 -5.61
CA CYS A 526 17.26 -17.34 -5.29
C CYS A 526 17.35 -17.08 -3.78
N SER A 527 17.84 -15.90 -3.35
CA SER A 527 17.74 -15.46 -1.94
C SER A 527 16.30 -15.64 -1.42
N CYS A 528 15.29 -15.26 -2.23
CA CYS A 528 13.87 -15.45 -1.91
C CYS A 528 13.45 -16.91 -1.69
N ASP A 529 14.11 -17.86 -2.34
CA ASP A 529 13.80 -19.29 -2.23
C ASP A 529 14.50 -19.94 -1.05
N LEU A 530 15.69 -19.44 -0.71
CA LEU A 530 16.57 -19.97 0.34
C LEU A 530 16.29 -19.39 1.72
N THR A 531 15.65 -18.23 1.79
CA THR A 531 15.40 -17.51 3.03
C THR A 531 13.94 -17.59 3.43
N GLU A 532 13.68 -17.43 4.72
CA GLU A 532 12.34 -17.36 5.29
C GLU A 532 12.34 -16.44 6.51
N ASP A 533 11.16 -15.93 6.85
CA ASP A 533 10.93 -15.06 8.00
C ASP A 533 11.80 -13.78 8.00
N TYR A 534 12.24 -13.32 6.83
CA TYR A 534 12.97 -12.06 6.67
C TYR A 534 12.05 -10.84 6.74
N TRP A 535 12.60 -9.69 7.09
CA TRP A 535 11.88 -8.42 7.02
C TRP A 535 12.04 -7.80 5.62
N SER A 536 11.01 -7.89 4.81
CA SER A 536 10.98 -7.18 3.53
C SER A 536 9.56 -6.88 3.11
N GLN A 537 9.38 -5.79 2.36
CA GLN A 537 8.10 -5.52 1.73
C GLN A 537 7.82 -6.51 0.61
N ASN A 538 8.83 -7.05 -0.07
CA ASN A 538 8.68 -8.11 -1.07
C ASN A 538 10.02 -8.74 -1.41
N CYS A 539 10.01 -9.97 -1.93
CA CYS A 539 11.23 -10.60 -2.45
C CYS A 539 11.06 -10.93 -3.94
N ARG A 540 11.79 -10.17 -4.78
CA ARG A 540 11.79 -10.26 -6.24
C ARG A 540 13.21 -10.02 -6.73
N SER A 541 14.00 -11.09 -6.81
CA SER A 541 15.42 -11.03 -7.16
C SER A 541 15.70 -10.37 -8.52
N TRP A 542 14.80 -10.52 -9.51
CA TRP A 542 14.90 -9.86 -10.83
C TRP A 542 14.69 -8.33 -10.79
N GLN A 543 14.18 -7.79 -9.68
CA GLN A 543 14.08 -6.34 -9.40
C GLN A 543 15.10 -5.88 -8.36
N ASN A 544 16.09 -6.71 -8.01
CA ASN A 544 17.03 -6.47 -6.92
C ASN A 544 16.34 -6.30 -5.54
N LEU A 545 15.19 -6.95 -5.34
CA LEU A 545 14.53 -7.08 -4.05
C LEU A 545 14.88 -8.46 -3.48
N PHE A 546 15.69 -8.52 -2.42
CA PHE A 546 16.11 -9.76 -1.77
C PHE A 546 15.53 -9.87 -0.35
N GLY A 547 15.63 -11.07 0.23
CA GLY A 547 15.05 -11.37 1.54
C GLY A 547 15.96 -10.89 2.66
N LEU A 548 17.14 -11.51 2.79
CA LEU A 548 18.18 -11.13 3.74
C LEU A 548 19.57 -11.54 3.23
N SER A 549 20.61 -11.09 3.94
CA SER A 549 22.02 -11.44 3.75
C SER A 549 22.48 -12.51 4.71
N TRP A 550 23.47 -13.30 4.30
CA TRP A 550 24.06 -14.30 5.19
C TRP A 550 25.58 -14.44 5.07
N ASN A 551 26.16 -15.03 6.11
CA ASN A 551 27.59 -15.23 6.28
C ASN A 551 27.86 -16.63 6.87
N THR A 552 28.65 -17.42 6.14
CA THR A 552 29.16 -18.74 6.57
C THR A 552 30.68 -18.74 6.68
N ALA A 553 31.33 -17.57 6.55
CA ALA A 553 32.77 -17.42 6.67
C ALA A 553 33.20 -17.16 8.13
N HIS A 554 32.24 -16.83 9.00
CA HIS A 554 32.45 -16.53 10.42
C HIS A 554 33.45 -15.39 10.63
N GLY A 555 33.37 -14.37 9.76
CA GLY A 555 34.20 -13.17 9.78
C GLY A 555 33.52 -12.04 9.00
N GLY A 556 33.97 -10.80 9.22
CA GLY A 556 33.32 -9.62 8.63
C GLY A 556 32.19 -9.05 9.48
N MET A 557 31.66 -7.91 9.04
CA MET A 557 30.68 -7.12 9.79
C MET A 557 29.63 -6.49 8.86
N VAL A 558 28.45 -6.19 9.42
CA VAL A 558 27.45 -5.32 8.82
C VAL A 558 27.27 -4.10 9.70
N VAL A 559 27.22 -2.91 9.09
CA VAL A 559 27.06 -1.64 9.79
C VAL A 559 25.76 -0.96 9.36
N PHE A 560 24.82 -0.88 10.30
CA PHE A 560 23.54 -0.19 10.13
C PHE A 560 23.66 1.23 10.71
N THR A 561 23.60 2.25 9.85
CA THR A 561 23.83 3.65 10.26
C THR A 561 22.56 4.48 10.04
N PRO A 562 21.77 4.78 11.08
CA PRO A 562 20.64 5.68 10.94
C PRO A 562 21.08 7.15 10.82
N THR A 563 20.36 7.91 10.00
CA THR A 563 20.45 9.38 10.05
C THR A 563 19.52 9.92 11.13
N ILE A 564 20.07 10.41 12.23
CA ILE A 564 19.28 10.98 13.33
C ILE A 564 19.26 12.51 13.24
N ASN A 565 18.11 13.10 12.90
CA ASN A 565 17.98 14.57 12.91
C ASN A 565 17.22 15.12 14.12
N VAL A 566 16.52 14.25 14.86
CA VAL A 566 15.89 14.59 16.14
C VAL A 566 16.60 13.78 17.22
N PRO A 567 17.51 14.37 18.02
CA PRO A 567 18.19 13.63 19.08
C PRO A 567 17.20 13.23 20.18
N GLY A 568 17.49 12.14 20.87
CA GLY A 568 16.66 11.68 21.98
C GLY A 568 16.77 10.18 22.20
N ASN A 569 15.82 9.63 22.94
CA ASN A 569 15.78 8.20 23.22
C ASN A 569 15.11 7.48 22.06
N TYR A 570 15.76 6.42 21.57
CA TYR A 570 15.24 5.52 20.56
C TYR A 570 15.25 4.10 21.09
N ALA A 571 14.13 3.39 20.98
CA ALA A 571 14.13 1.94 21.12
C ALA A 571 14.73 1.34 19.85
N VAL A 572 15.73 0.49 20.00
CA VAL A 572 16.45 -0.16 18.89
C VAL A 572 16.10 -1.63 18.88
N TYR A 573 15.70 -2.11 17.71
CA TYR A 573 15.30 -3.49 17.47
C TYR A 573 16.14 -4.08 16.34
N GLU A 574 16.46 -5.36 16.46
CA GLU A 574 16.98 -6.18 15.36
C GLU A 574 15.89 -7.13 14.87
N TRP A 575 15.88 -7.39 13.56
CA TRP A 575 15.12 -8.48 12.98
C TRP A 575 16.11 -9.47 12.38
N HIS A 576 15.80 -10.76 12.49
CA HIS A 576 16.46 -11.79 11.71
C HIS A 576 15.47 -12.86 11.24
N GLY A 577 15.63 -13.26 9.98
CA GLY A 577 15.05 -14.47 9.44
C GLY A 577 16.00 -15.67 9.60
N LYS A 578 15.92 -16.63 8.68
CA LYS A 578 16.82 -17.77 8.62
C LYS A 578 17.07 -18.24 7.20
N ILE A 579 18.15 -19.01 7.02
CA ILE A 579 18.39 -19.77 5.79
C ILE A 579 17.80 -21.17 5.96
N LYS A 580 16.97 -21.60 5.02
CA LYS A 580 16.38 -22.94 5.00
C LYS A 580 17.46 -24.01 5.03
N ASN A 581 17.21 -25.06 5.80
CA ASN A 581 18.10 -26.23 5.94
C ASN A 581 19.53 -25.90 6.43
N GLN A 582 19.72 -24.80 7.15
CA GLN A 582 21.01 -24.48 7.80
C GLN A 582 20.82 -24.24 9.30
N THR A 583 21.87 -24.56 10.08
CA THR A 583 21.96 -24.22 11.51
C THR A 583 22.38 -22.76 11.64
N MET A 584 21.55 -21.95 12.29
CA MET A 584 21.84 -20.53 12.54
C MET A 584 22.78 -20.40 13.73
N ALA A 585 23.53 -19.30 13.80
CA ALA A 585 24.47 -19.07 14.90
C ALA A 585 23.72 -18.68 16.19
N SER A 586 24.16 -19.24 17.31
CA SER A 586 23.58 -18.97 18.64
C SER A 586 24.26 -17.82 19.39
N ASN A 587 25.38 -17.31 18.84
CA ASN A 587 26.28 -16.39 19.53
C ASN A 587 26.64 -15.13 18.72
N VAL A 588 25.70 -14.60 17.93
CA VAL A 588 25.94 -13.45 17.03
C VAL A 588 26.08 -12.16 17.83
N SER A 589 27.15 -11.39 17.56
CA SER A 589 27.43 -10.15 18.29
C SER A 589 26.82 -8.93 17.61
N TYR A 590 26.01 -8.17 18.37
CA TYR A 590 25.45 -6.87 17.97
C TYR A 590 25.96 -5.77 18.91
N ALA A 591 26.71 -4.79 18.39
CA ALA A 591 27.17 -3.63 19.15
C ALA A 591 26.39 -2.38 18.77
N VAL A 592 25.66 -1.79 19.73
CA VAL A 592 24.94 -0.53 19.57
C VAL A 592 25.82 0.62 20.05
N ASN A 593 26.24 1.48 19.12
CA ASN A 593 26.98 2.70 19.40
C ASN A 593 26.00 3.89 19.45
N TYR A 594 26.03 4.64 20.54
CA TYR A 594 25.10 5.72 20.84
C TYR A 594 25.83 6.98 21.34
N ALA A 595 25.07 7.99 21.80
CA ALA A 595 25.62 9.31 22.12
C ALA A 595 26.78 9.27 23.13
N ALA A 596 27.61 10.32 23.09
CA ALA A 596 28.77 10.51 23.98
C ALA A 596 29.83 9.38 23.93
N GLY A 597 29.88 8.61 22.84
CA GLY A 597 30.84 7.51 22.68
C GLY A 597 30.45 6.23 23.41
N GLY A 598 29.21 6.13 23.87
CA GLY A 598 28.69 4.92 24.48
C GLY A 598 28.58 3.76 23.49
N SER A 599 28.83 2.54 23.98
CA SER A 599 28.68 1.31 23.23
C SER A 599 28.17 0.20 24.15
N GLN A 600 27.21 -0.60 23.67
CA GLN A 600 26.73 -1.78 24.37
C GLN A 600 26.66 -2.95 23.40
N THR A 601 27.18 -4.11 23.81
CA THR A 601 27.20 -5.32 23.00
C THR A 601 26.21 -6.36 23.53
N PHE A 602 25.53 -7.00 22.60
CA PHE A 602 24.56 -8.07 22.83
C PHE A 602 25.02 -9.32 22.09
N THR A 603 24.76 -10.49 22.68
CA THR A 603 24.89 -11.78 22.02
C THR A 603 23.49 -12.30 21.71
N ILE A 604 23.18 -12.48 20.43
CA ILE A 604 21.88 -12.88 19.93
C ILE A 604 21.96 -14.33 19.42
N ASN A 605 21.01 -15.15 19.87
CA ASN A 605 20.78 -16.48 19.32
C ASN A 605 19.83 -16.38 18.13
N GLN A 606 20.33 -16.56 16.91
CA GLN A 606 19.51 -16.49 15.69
C GLN A 606 18.73 -17.78 15.39
N GLU A 607 18.74 -18.77 16.30
CA GLU A 607 17.82 -19.91 16.27
C GLU A 607 16.48 -19.63 16.98
N GLU A 608 16.39 -18.52 17.70
CA GLU A 608 15.24 -18.14 18.53
C GLU A 608 14.68 -16.79 18.10
N ASN A 609 13.39 -16.53 18.34
CA ASN A 609 12.77 -15.22 18.08
C ASN A 609 12.87 -14.73 16.62
N ILE A 610 12.82 -15.69 15.70
CA ILE A 610 12.90 -15.48 14.24
C ILE A 610 11.62 -14.79 13.73
N GLY A 611 11.75 -13.90 12.73
CA GLY A 611 10.60 -13.33 12.03
C GLY A 611 9.82 -12.29 12.82
N GLN A 612 10.51 -11.56 13.70
CA GLN A 612 9.93 -10.50 14.52
C GLN A 612 10.98 -9.46 14.95
N TRP A 613 10.51 -8.29 15.39
CA TRP A 613 11.36 -7.23 15.94
C TRP A 613 11.79 -7.53 17.38
N ASN A 614 13.07 -7.84 17.58
CA ASN A 614 13.70 -8.15 18.86
C ASN A 614 14.35 -6.91 19.47
N LYS A 615 13.90 -6.48 20.64
CA LYS A 615 14.40 -5.24 21.27
C LYS A 615 15.80 -5.44 21.85
N LEU A 616 16.76 -4.64 21.38
CA LEU A 616 18.11 -4.57 21.97
C LEU A 616 18.15 -3.66 23.19
N GLY A 617 17.42 -2.54 23.15
CA GLY A 617 17.39 -1.59 24.27
C GLY A 617 16.79 -0.24 23.89
N VAL A 618 16.89 0.72 24.81
CA VAL A 618 16.58 2.13 24.55
C VAL A 618 17.86 2.93 24.73
N PHE A 619 18.24 3.68 23.70
CA PHE A 619 19.51 4.39 23.67
C PHE A 619 19.27 5.86 23.37
N ASN A 620 20.04 6.73 24.04
CA ASN A 620 20.06 8.14 23.69
C ASN A 620 20.95 8.34 22.45
N LEU A 621 20.34 8.72 21.33
CA LEU A 621 21.03 8.91 20.06
C LEU A 621 21.27 10.41 19.81
N ALA A 622 22.50 10.75 19.44
CA ALA A 622 22.87 12.12 19.07
C ALA A 622 22.46 12.41 17.63
N SER A 623 22.36 13.68 17.26
CA SER A 623 22.10 14.03 15.86
C SER A 623 23.29 13.69 14.94
N GLY A 624 23.00 13.34 13.70
CA GLY A 624 23.96 12.95 12.66
C GLY A 624 24.01 11.44 12.43
N THR A 625 25.11 10.99 11.84
CA THR A 625 25.36 9.60 11.43
C THR A 625 26.41 8.91 12.31
N GLY A 626 26.64 9.44 13.52
CA GLY A 626 27.61 8.87 14.47
C GLY A 626 27.11 7.61 15.21
N ASN A 627 25.79 7.47 15.34
CA ASN A 627 25.15 6.30 15.95
C ASN A 627 25.09 5.16 14.93
N LYS A 628 25.24 3.91 15.39
CA LYS A 628 25.21 2.73 14.51
C LYS A 628 24.98 1.45 15.30
N VAL A 629 24.44 0.44 14.62
CA VAL A 629 24.46 -0.95 15.08
C VAL A 629 25.43 -1.72 14.21
N ILE A 630 26.36 -2.45 14.85
CA ILE A 630 27.36 -3.27 14.18
C ILE A 630 27.08 -4.72 14.49
N LEU A 631 26.76 -5.51 13.46
CA LEU A 631 26.65 -6.95 13.54
C LEU A 631 28.00 -7.56 13.15
N SER A 632 28.56 -8.44 13.98
CA SER A 632 29.81 -9.16 13.68
C SER A 632 29.57 -10.66 13.57
N ALA A 633 30.02 -11.26 12.47
CA ALA A 633 30.01 -12.71 12.27
C ALA A 633 31.27 -13.42 12.83
N SER A 634 32.24 -12.66 13.33
CA SER A 634 33.50 -13.21 13.85
C SER A 634 33.28 -14.21 15.00
N GLY A 635 33.73 -15.45 14.80
CA GLY A 635 33.67 -16.50 15.83
C GLY A 635 32.27 -17.11 16.03
N ALA A 636 31.35 -16.89 15.08
CA ALA A 636 30.04 -17.50 15.11
C ALA A 636 30.11 -19.04 15.04
N ASP A 637 29.22 -19.72 15.75
CA ASP A 637 29.12 -21.19 15.81
C ASP A 637 28.22 -21.81 14.71
N GLY A 638 27.57 -20.96 13.91
CA GLY A 638 26.69 -21.35 12.81
C GLY A 638 26.60 -20.25 11.73
N THR A 639 25.61 -20.36 10.86
CA THR A 639 25.35 -19.35 9.83
C THR A 639 24.80 -18.08 10.47
N VAL A 640 25.37 -16.94 10.12
CA VAL A 640 24.90 -15.63 10.59
C VAL A 640 24.08 -14.98 9.50
N VAL A 641 22.94 -14.39 9.85
CA VAL A 641 22.12 -13.58 8.94
C VAL A 641 22.11 -12.11 9.36
N ALA A 642 21.97 -11.22 8.38
CA ALA A 642 21.77 -9.80 8.56
C ALA A 642 20.59 -9.38 7.69
N ASP A 643 19.67 -8.64 8.29
CA ASP A 643 18.39 -8.29 7.68
C ASP A 643 18.14 -6.80 7.96
N ALA A 644 17.40 -6.48 9.04
CA ALA A 644 17.00 -5.10 9.31
C ALA A 644 17.21 -4.67 10.77
N ILE A 645 17.51 -3.38 10.95
CA ILE A 645 17.51 -2.69 12.25
C ILE A 645 16.48 -1.57 12.24
N ARG A 646 15.62 -1.53 13.27
CA ARG A 646 14.58 -0.51 13.43
C ARG A 646 14.85 0.38 14.64
N PHE A 647 14.76 1.69 14.42
CA PHE A 647 14.91 2.72 15.43
C PHE A 647 13.56 3.44 15.62
N VAL A 648 12.97 3.29 16.80
CA VAL A 648 11.67 3.88 17.16
C VAL A 648 11.88 5.03 18.13
N TYR A 649 11.59 6.25 17.70
CA TYR A 649 11.69 7.43 18.57
C TYR A 649 10.75 7.31 19.78
N GLN A 650 11.26 7.58 20.98
CA GLN A 650 10.52 7.46 22.24
C GLN A 650 10.05 8.81 22.78
N GLY A 651 10.33 9.91 22.07
CA GLY A 651 9.84 11.22 22.46
C GLY A 651 8.35 11.39 22.14
N ASN A 652 7.80 12.52 22.55
CA ASN A 652 6.38 12.79 22.33
C ASN A 652 6.10 13.14 20.86
N HIS A 653 5.22 12.38 20.20
CA HIS A 653 4.74 12.64 18.84
C HIS A 653 3.59 13.68 18.78
N GLY A 654 3.53 14.59 19.76
CA GLY A 654 2.42 15.52 19.94
C GLY A 654 1.13 14.83 20.38
N ASN A 655 0.04 15.02 19.62
CA ASN A 655 -1.29 14.48 19.94
C ASN A 655 -1.48 13.00 19.58
N ILE A 656 -0.45 12.35 19.03
CA ILE A 656 -0.43 10.91 18.83
C ILE A 656 0.26 10.31 20.04
N LYS A 657 -0.46 9.47 20.79
CA LYS A 657 0.14 8.73 21.91
C LYS A 657 1.29 7.90 21.34
N GLY A 658 2.51 8.33 21.61
CA GLY A 658 3.67 7.46 21.45
C GLY A 658 3.52 6.22 22.34
N PRO A 659 4.36 5.20 22.12
CA PRO A 659 4.41 4.06 23.02
C PRO A 659 4.54 4.54 24.47
N SER A 660 3.68 4.02 25.36
CA SER A 660 3.82 4.34 26.79
C SER A 660 5.16 3.79 27.24
N ALA A 661 6.05 4.67 27.72
CA ALA A 661 7.27 4.23 28.39
C ALA A 661 6.89 3.18 29.46
N PRO A 662 7.58 2.03 29.53
CA PRO A 662 7.49 1.22 30.73
C PRO A 662 7.88 2.12 31.89
N LEU A 663 7.01 2.25 32.88
CA LEU A 663 7.40 2.82 34.17
C LEU A 663 8.51 1.93 34.72
N GLU A 664 9.77 2.30 34.50
CA GLU A 664 10.87 1.78 35.30
C GLU A 664 10.68 2.29 36.72
N THR A 665 10.09 1.46 37.57
CA THR A 665 10.21 1.65 39.02
C THR A 665 11.60 1.18 39.42
N CYS A 666 12.56 2.11 39.47
CA CYS A 666 13.79 1.95 40.25
C CYS A 666 13.56 2.50 41.67
N SER A 667 13.41 1.61 42.65
CA SER A 667 13.78 1.72 44.08
C SER A 667 13.35 0.41 44.74
N ASP A 668 14.18 -0.45 45.33
CA ASP A 668 15.33 -0.17 46.19
C ASP A 668 16.33 -1.35 46.15
N GLN A 669 17.62 -1.00 46.19
CA GLN A 669 18.62 -1.82 46.88
C GLN A 669 18.99 -1.16 48.21
N SER A 670 18.64 -1.82 49.31
CA SER A 670 19.41 -1.99 50.56
C SER A 670 18.55 -2.89 51.47
N GLY A 671 18.95 -4.02 52.03
CA GLY A 671 20.25 -4.46 52.50
C GLY A 671 20.26 -4.41 54.03
N SER A 672 19.84 -5.48 54.73
CA SER A 672 20.39 -5.89 56.05
C SER A 672 19.67 -7.10 56.67
N ILE A 673 20.49 -8.10 57.02
CA ILE A 673 20.31 -9.32 57.85
C ILE A 673 19.55 -10.48 57.22
#